data_AF-A0A3P5XJ29-F1
#
_entry.id   AF-A0A3P5XJ29-F1
#
_cell.length_a   1.000
_cell.length_b   1.000
_cell.length_c   1.000
_cell.angle_alpha   90.00
_cell.angle_beta   90.00
_cell.angle_gamma   90.00
#
_symmetry.space_group_name_H-M   'P 1'
#
loop_
_entity.id
_entity.type
_entity.pdbx_description
1 polymer ?
#
loop_
_entity_poly.entity_id
_entity_poly.type
_entity_poly.pdbx_seq_one_letter_code
_entity_poly.pdbx_strand_id
1 'polypeptide(L)'
;MRVEGRGIIDRSRPVRFRFDGRDYTGFRGDTLASALLANGVRLMGRSFKYHRPRGVLSAGSEEPNALVEVLGKTNRTPNVRATMQEIFEGLETRSQNRLGSLRHDLMAVNDLLSPFLSAGFYYKTFMWPRRFWESLYEPLIRRAAGLGSLGGVADEGVYEKAWAHCDLLVIGEGPAALMAALTAARAGADVILADENPCLGGRLLSDGGLIGGEPAANWIAGVEAELRALPNVRIMTRTTVTGAYDHGTYGALERVGLHRPARPNLPRECFWRIVAARAVLASGAQERHIAFPMNDRPGIMLASAVRTYLNRFGVAPGRRVTLFAANDSARATARDLMAAGVQVAAIIDPRADASNVEDCPVHTGAEVVGSRGRHGLRGVRVRKGSETFEIETDCLAVSGGWNPALHLTCHMNGRPRWSEDLAAFVPMEAAVPGLTAVGAANGSFSTHGALTTGKAAAEAALADLGLRPAGVALPAAEDAPYNHRAIWAVAGEGRAWLDFANDVTVRDVRLAAAENYAGAEHMKRYTTQGMAPDQGKNSNVLALAVLADATGRDIPGTGVTTFRPPYVPVSIAAMGAGGRGKGFAPERLLTSDQASRDRLAPMVEAGLWYRPSYFPKPGETTWREACDREVRMVREAVGVTDVSSLGKIDVQGSDAGRFLDLVYTGMFSTLPVGRIRYGLMLREDGHVLDDGTAARLDDRHFLITTTTGAADQVARHLDFVHQAFCATWDLRLTPVTEVYAQFAVAGPKARALLDTLLDAPVGDLPFMGYRAVTVGGVAARLFRISFSGEQGYEIAVPADYGEALFRDLVARAETLGGGPYGIEALNVLRIEKGFLTHAEMDGRVTAADLGLGAMISAKKDCIGKAAAQRPGLTGAARGQLIGLQSDEPISAGAHLFRPGEAITPETSEGHVTSVCFSPVLGRWLALAFLRNGRARHGERVRLVDHLRGLDVICETGPPVFLDPDGGRMRG
;
A
#
# COMPACT_ATOMS: atom_id res chain seq x y z
N MET A 1 31.28 19.29 18.85
CA MET A 1 31.81 20.68 18.92
C MET A 1 31.87 21.24 17.51
N ARG A 2 31.42 22.49 17.30
CA ARG A 2 31.54 23.13 15.98
C ARG A 2 32.99 23.59 15.76
N VAL A 3 33.51 23.36 14.56
CA VAL A 3 34.82 23.82 14.08
C VAL A 3 34.58 25.08 13.24
N GLU A 4 35.25 26.18 13.54
CA GLU A 4 35.09 27.44 12.81
C GLU A 4 35.61 27.34 11.36
N GLY A 5 34.97 28.05 10.43
CA GLY A 5 35.38 28.06 9.01
C GLY A 5 35.19 26.76 8.21
N ARG A 6 34.70 25.67 8.82
CA ARG A 6 34.51 24.36 8.16
C ARG A 6 33.03 24.00 7.96
N GLY A 7 32.73 23.11 7.01
CA GLY A 7 31.38 22.67 6.67
C GLY A 7 30.74 23.45 5.53
N ILE A 8 29.78 22.83 4.84
CA ILE A 8 29.00 23.44 3.75
C ILE A 8 27.63 23.97 4.23
N ILE A 9 27.49 24.16 5.54
CA ILE A 9 26.30 24.72 6.18
C ILE A 9 26.25 26.25 6.02
N ASP A 10 25.05 26.81 5.98
CA ASP A 10 24.83 28.25 5.87
C ASP A 10 24.83 28.90 7.26
N ARG A 11 26.02 29.35 7.69
CA ARG A 11 26.25 29.98 8.99
C ARG A 11 25.57 31.34 9.16
N SER A 12 25.14 31.98 8.06
CA SER A 12 24.41 33.25 8.11
C SER A 12 22.96 33.07 8.55
N ARG A 13 22.46 31.81 8.55
CA ARG A 13 21.07 31.47 8.85
C ARG A 13 20.99 30.49 10.02
N PRO A 14 21.04 30.99 11.27
CA PRO A 14 20.80 30.15 12.44
C PRO A 14 19.36 29.60 12.42
N VAL A 15 19.18 28.39 12.95
CA VAL A 15 17.88 27.70 13.03
C VAL A 15 17.64 27.23 14.46
N ARG A 16 16.48 27.57 15.02
CA ARG A 16 16.04 27.11 16.36
C ARG A 16 15.19 25.85 16.25
N PHE A 17 15.47 24.88 17.12
CA PHE A 17 14.72 23.62 17.21
C PHE A 17 14.71 23.08 18.64
N ARG A 18 13.81 22.15 18.93
CA ARG A 18 13.64 21.52 20.24
C ARG A 18 13.91 20.01 20.18
N PHE A 19 14.70 19.51 21.11
CA PHE A 19 14.92 18.08 21.32
C PHE A 19 14.71 17.74 22.79
N ASP A 20 13.86 16.77 23.07
CA ASP A 20 13.54 16.35 24.45
C ASP A 20 13.09 17.50 25.37
N GLY A 21 12.35 18.46 24.81
CA GLY A 21 11.83 19.60 25.55
C GLY A 21 12.85 20.72 25.81
N ARG A 22 14.06 20.63 25.24
CA ARG A 22 15.12 21.64 25.38
C ARG A 22 15.40 22.32 24.05
N ASP A 23 15.61 23.62 24.09
CA ASP A 23 15.94 24.42 22.91
C ASP A 23 17.42 24.30 22.55
N TYR A 24 17.67 24.18 21.25
CA TYR A 24 18.98 24.13 20.64
C TYR A 24 19.04 25.06 19.44
N THR A 25 20.26 25.42 19.04
CA THR A 25 20.49 26.21 17.83
C THR A 25 21.45 25.47 16.91
N GLY A 26 21.12 25.41 15.63
CA GLY A 26 22.00 24.96 14.55
C GLY A 26 22.00 25.97 13.41
N PHE A 27 22.37 25.52 12.22
CA PHE A 27 22.38 26.34 11.01
C PHE A 27 21.63 25.66 9.88
N ARG A 28 21.15 26.43 8.92
CA ARG A 28 20.55 25.87 7.71
C ARG A 28 21.55 24.94 7.01
N GLY A 29 21.10 23.73 6.69
CA GLY A 29 21.94 22.65 6.15
C GLY A 29 22.37 21.63 7.20
N ASP A 30 22.23 21.92 8.50
CA ASP A 30 22.40 20.89 9.53
C ASP A 30 21.24 19.86 9.47
N THR A 31 21.61 18.62 9.76
CA THR A 31 20.67 17.57 10.21
C THR A 31 20.53 17.63 11.74
N LEU A 32 19.48 17.05 12.30
CA LEU A 32 19.26 16.99 13.74
C LEU A 32 20.47 16.38 14.46
N ALA A 33 21.04 15.28 13.94
CA ALA A 33 22.23 14.66 14.51
C ALA A 33 23.44 15.61 14.51
N SER A 34 23.71 16.28 13.38
CA SER A 34 24.84 17.21 13.28
C SER A 34 24.69 18.42 14.22
N ALA A 35 23.48 18.98 14.33
CA ALA A 35 23.19 20.09 15.23
C ALA A 35 23.28 19.67 16.71
N LEU A 36 22.80 18.48 17.07
CA LEU A 36 22.92 17.94 18.42
C LEU A 36 24.40 17.71 18.80
N LEU A 37 25.22 17.13 17.91
CA LEU A 37 26.67 16.97 18.13
C LEU A 37 27.39 18.32 18.24
N ALA A 38 26.97 19.33 17.47
CA ALA A 38 27.52 20.68 17.57
C ALA A 38 27.27 21.29 18.97
N ASN A 39 26.11 20.99 19.55
CA ASN A 39 25.70 21.38 20.91
C ASN A 39 26.18 20.42 22.01
N GLY A 40 27.08 19.48 21.71
CA GLY A 40 27.67 18.55 22.69
C GLY A 40 26.76 17.43 23.16
N VAL A 41 25.62 17.19 22.48
CA VAL A 41 24.69 16.10 22.78
C VAL A 41 25.16 14.83 22.07
N ARG A 42 25.66 13.88 22.84
CA ARG A 42 26.11 12.56 22.34
C ARG A 42 25.09 11.45 22.54
N LEU A 43 24.25 11.56 23.57
CA LEU A 43 23.21 10.60 23.89
C LEU A 43 21.92 11.01 23.18
N MET A 44 21.46 10.21 22.23
CA MET A 44 20.31 10.53 21.36
C MET A 44 19.17 9.52 21.47
N GLY A 45 19.45 8.31 21.97
CA GLY A 45 18.45 7.25 22.10
C GLY A 45 18.83 6.16 23.10
N ARG A 46 17.98 5.15 23.18
CA ARG A 46 18.13 3.96 24.03
C ARG A 46 17.97 2.71 23.17
N SER A 47 18.76 1.69 23.47
CA SER A 47 18.71 0.42 22.74
C SER A 47 17.39 -0.31 22.98
N PHE A 48 16.96 -1.12 22.01
CA PHE A 48 15.64 -1.74 21.97
C PHE A 48 15.30 -2.57 23.22
N LYS A 49 16.14 -3.55 23.56
CA LYS A 49 15.87 -4.57 24.57
C LYS A 49 16.47 -4.22 25.92
N TYR A 50 17.71 -3.76 25.92
CA TYR A 50 18.49 -3.54 27.13
C TYR A 50 18.45 -2.08 27.61
N HIS A 51 17.81 -1.16 26.88
CA HIS A 51 17.76 0.27 27.21
C HIS A 51 19.14 0.88 27.45
N ARG A 52 20.15 0.40 26.71
CA ARG A 52 21.52 0.91 26.82
C ARG A 52 21.60 2.29 26.18
N PRO A 53 22.39 3.22 26.75
CA PRO A 53 22.56 4.55 26.16
C PRO A 53 23.16 4.44 24.76
N ARG A 54 22.53 5.05 23.76
CA ARG A 54 23.02 5.06 22.37
C ARG A 54 23.22 6.48 21.84
N GLY A 55 24.30 6.66 21.11
CA GLY A 55 24.56 7.85 20.29
C GLY A 55 24.46 7.51 18.81
N VAL A 56 24.53 8.54 17.98
CA VAL A 56 24.59 8.35 16.53
C VAL A 56 25.81 7.51 16.14
N LEU A 57 25.63 6.56 15.23
CA LEU A 57 26.70 5.68 14.73
C LEU A 57 27.22 6.16 13.37
N SER A 58 26.32 6.66 12.53
CA SER A 58 26.51 6.90 11.10
C SER A 58 26.16 8.35 10.72
N ALA A 59 26.01 8.65 9.42
CA ALA A 59 25.62 9.98 8.95
C ALA A 59 24.54 9.97 7.84
N GLY A 60 24.01 8.81 7.45
CA GLY A 60 22.98 8.67 6.42
C GLY A 60 21.76 7.87 6.86
N SER A 61 21.09 7.24 5.88
CA SER A 61 19.88 6.43 6.07
C SER A 61 20.15 5.05 6.69
N GLU A 62 21.42 4.68 6.85
CA GLU A 62 21.90 3.48 7.53
C GLU A 62 21.88 3.59 9.06
N GLU A 63 21.55 4.74 9.62
CA GLU A 63 21.58 4.99 11.07
C GLU A 63 20.67 4.03 11.88
N PRO A 64 21.25 3.24 12.81
CA PRO A 64 20.49 2.29 13.63
C PRO A 64 20.09 2.84 15.02
N ASN A 65 20.78 3.85 15.55
CA ASN A 65 20.66 4.24 16.96
C ASN A 65 19.83 5.51 17.17
N ALA A 66 20.17 6.58 16.45
CA ALA A 66 19.60 7.92 16.68
C ALA A 66 18.22 8.08 16.02
N LEU A 67 17.25 7.29 16.49
CA LEU A 67 15.86 7.33 16.07
C LEU A 67 15.03 8.23 17.00
N VAL A 68 14.27 9.15 16.40
CA VAL A 68 13.47 10.16 17.11
C VAL A 68 12.03 10.18 16.62
N GLU A 69 11.15 10.69 17.46
CA GLU A 69 9.81 11.11 17.06
C GLU A 69 9.85 12.57 16.62
N VAL A 70 9.31 12.88 15.45
CA VAL A 70 9.02 14.26 15.03
C VAL A 70 7.59 14.58 15.47
N LEU A 71 7.45 15.66 16.24
CA LEU A 71 6.18 16.11 16.81
C LEU A 71 5.60 17.23 15.94
N GLY A 72 4.45 16.96 15.32
CA GLY A 72 3.60 17.96 14.67
C GLY A 72 2.50 18.44 15.62
N LYS A 73 1.70 19.41 15.15
CA LYS A 73 0.56 19.94 15.93
C LYS A 73 -0.49 18.87 16.24
N THR A 74 -0.84 18.07 15.23
CA THR A 74 -1.88 17.05 15.31
C THR A 74 -1.34 15.65 14.99
N ASN A 75 -0.09 15.52 14.54
CA ASN A 75 0.48 14.23 14.17
C ASN A 75 1.87 14.00 14.77
N ARG A 76 2.27 12.73 14.78
CA ARG A 76 3.55 12.26 15.29
C ARG A 76 4.14 11.29 14.27
N THR A 77 5.38 11.52 13.87
CA THR A 77 6.10 10.61 12.96
C THR A 77 7.20 9.91 13.75
N PRO A 78 7.04 8.61 14.06
CA PRO A 78 8.05 7.85 14.80
C PRO A 78 9.19 7.37 13.90
N ASN A 79 10.28 6.92 14.53
CA ASN A 79 11.43 6.24 13.93
C ASN A 79 12.13 7.07 12.83
N VAL A 80 12.04 8.40 12.93
CA VAL A 80 12.79 9.30 12.05
C VAL A 80 14.26 9.27 12.43
N ARG A 81 15.14 9.11 11.46
CA ARG A 81 16.59 9.15 11.70
C ARG A 81 17.04 10.58 11.89
N ALA A 82 17.67 10.87 13.03
CA ALA A 82 18.24 12.19 13.30
C ALA A 82 19.29 12.59 12.25
N THR A 83 19.93 11.62 11.60
CA THR A 83 20.89 11.81 10.50
C THR A 83 20.24 12.31 9.21
N MET A 84 18.97 12.02 8.97
CA MET A 84 18.25 12.41 7.74
C MET A 84 17.28 13.58 7.96
N GLN A 85 16.91 13.90 9.20
CA GLN A 85 16.03 15.02 9.52
C GLN A 85 16.79 16.33 9.48
N GLU A 86 16.64 17.13 8.41
CA GLU A 86 17.10 18.52 8.37
C GLU A 86 16.39 19.34 9.46
N ILE A 87 17.13 20.21 10.15
CA ILE A 87 16.52 21.13 11.11
C ILE A 87 15.80 22.27 10.39
N PHE A 88 14.67 22.69 10.93
CA PHE A 88 13.92 23.86 10.46
C PHE A 88 13.31 24.61 11.65
N GLU A 89 12.92 25.87 11.43
CA GLU A 89 12.33 26.70 12.48
C GLU A 89 11.08 26.07 13.08
N GLY A 90 11.12 25.84 14.40
CA GLY A 90 10.02 25.21 15.13
C GLY A 90 9.97 23.69 15.03
N LEU A 91 11.02 23.04 14.51
CA LEU A 91 11.15 21.57 14.58
C LEU A 91 11.15 21.14 16.05
N GLU A 92 10.22 20.24 16.40
CA GLU A 92 10.16 19.61 17.71
C GLU A 92 10.35 18.09 17.59
N THR A 93 11.28 17.56 18.39
CA THR A 93 11.63 16.14 18.36
C THR A 93 11.81 15.55 19.76
N ARG A 94 11.63 14.23 19.87
CA ARG A 94 11.76 13.48 21.12
C ARG A 94 12.56 12.19 20.93
N SER A 95 13.42 11.87 21.89
CA SER A 95 14.13 10.59 21.91
C SER A 95 13.16 9.44 22.21
N GLN A 96 13.42 8.29 21.60
CA GLN A 96 12.58 7.10 21.66
C GLN A 96 13.04 6.05 22.70
N ASN A 97 12.16 5.07 22.96
CA ASN A 97 12.40 3.88 23.78
C ASN A 97 12.96 4.12 25.20
N ARG A 98 12.35 5.03 25.97
CA ARG A 98 12.75 5.34 27.35
C ARG A 98 11.55 5.52 28.28
N LEU A 99 11.73 5.23 29.57
CA LEU A 99 10.80 5.60 30.62
C LEU A 99 11.43 6.68 31.52
N GLY A 100 10.89 7.90 31.47
CA GLY A 100 11.44 9.08 32.13
C GLY A 100 12.34 9.89 31.22
N SER A 101 13.47 10.38 31.74
CA SER A 101 14.42 11.18 30.96
C SER A 101 15.42 10.29 30.22
N LEU A 102 15.92 10.74 29.07
CA LEU A 102 16.89 9.97 28.27
C LEU A 102 18.15 9.61 29.06
N ARG A 103 18.58 10.45 30.01
CA ARG A 103 19.74 10.19 30.88
C ARG A 103 19.42 9.21 32.01
N HIS A 104 18.24 9.31 32.60
CA HIS A 104 17.78 8.51 33.74
C HIS A 104 16.57 7.67 33.32
N ASP A 105 16.83 6.65 32.49
CA ASP A 105 15.82 5.72 32.00
C ASP A 105 15.62 4.58 33.01
N LEU A 106 14.41 4.45 33.55
CA LEU A 106 14.08 3.44 34.56
C LEU A 106 14.19 2.01 34.00
N MET A 107 13.98 1.83 32.69
CA MET A 107 14.06 0.53 32.02
C MET A 107 15.50 0.04 31.83
N ALA A 108 16.51 0.88 32.12
CA ALA A 108 17.92 0.49 32.08
C ALA A 108 18.29 -0.63 33.08
N VAL A 109 17.37 -1.01 33.99
CA VAL A 109 17.48 -2.21 34.82
C VAL A 109 17.54 -3.50 33.98
N ASN A 110 16.93 -3.52 32.80
CA ASN A 110 16.97 -4.67 31.88
C ASN A 110 18.41 -5.06 31.50
N ASP A 111 19.33 -4.09 31.43
CA ASP A 111 20.74 -4.34 31.13
C ASP A 111 21.42 -5.21 32.21
N LEU A 112 21.03 -5.03 33.49
CA LEU A 112 21.54 -5.82 34.62
C LEU A 112 21.03 -7.27 34.58
N LEU A 113 19.84 -7.49 34.04
CA LEU A 113 19.22 -8.81 33.88
C LEU A 113 19.61 -9.50 32.56
N SER A 114 20.52 -8.91 31.79
CA SER A 114 20.91 -9.39 30.47
C SER A 114 21.35 -10.86 30.37
N PRO A 115 21.97 -11.52 31.38
CA PRO A 115 22.29 -12.94 31.30
C PRO A 115 21.06 -13.85 31.13
N PHE A 116 19.89 -13.41 31.62
CA PHE A 116 18.61 -14.13 31.50
C PHE A 116 17.86 -13.78 30.22
N LEU A 117 18.28 -12.73 29.52
CA LEU A 117 17.63 -12.22 28.32
C LEU A 117 18.49 -12.53 27.09
N SER A 118 18.87 -13.79 26.86
CA SER A 118 19.59 -14.18 25.63
C SER A 118 18.67 -14.13 24.39
N ALA A 119 19.22 -14.26 23.19
CA ALA A 119 18.41 -14.60 22.02
C ALA A 119 17.55 -15.85 22.28
N GLY A 120 16.34 -15.85 21.72
CA GLY A 120 15.36 -16.92 21.88
C GLY A 120 14.69 -17.08 23.26
N PHE A 121 15.07 -16.29 24.28
CA PHE A 121 14.49 -16.38 25.63
C PHE A 121 12.96 -16.30 25.65
N TYR A 122 12.39 -15.37 24.87
CA TYR A 122 10.95 -15.14 24.81
C TYR A 122 10.17 -16.35 24.27
N TYR A 123 10.75 -17.11 23.32
CA TYR A 123 10.16 -18.36 22.83
C TYR A 123 10.16 -19.48 23.89
N LYS A 124 11.04 -19.40 24.89
CA LYS A 124 11.21 -20.46 25.91
C LYS A 124 10.46 -20.16 27.20
N THR A 125 10.32 -18.89 27.58
CA THR A 125 9.86 -18.49 28.92
C THR A 125 8.40 -18.04 28.97
N PHE A 126 7.85 -17.43 27.92
CA PHE A 126 6.51 -16.81 27.96
C PHE A 126 5.40 -17.64 27.32
N MET A 127 5.67 -18.87 26.87
CA MET A 127 4.66 -19.72 26.22
C MET A 127 3.80 -20.54 27.20
N TRP A 128 4.16 -20.58 28.48
CA TRP A 128 3.45 -21.38 29.48
C TRP A 128 3.24 -20.59 30.79
N PRO A 129 2.04 -20.67 31.41
CA PRO A 129 0.80 -21.28 30.92
C PRO A 129 0.17 -20.49 29.75
N ARG A 130 -0.51 -21.17 28.82
CA ARG A 130 -1.11 -20.53 27.62
C ARG A 130 -2.01 -19.32 27.96
N ARG A 131 -2.78 -19.38 29.05
CA ARG A 131 -3.64 -18.26 29.50
C ARG A 131 -2.86 -17.00 29.86
N PHE A 132 -1.61 -17.13 30.32
CA PHE A 132 -0.78 -15.98 30.71
C PHE A 132 -0.21 -15.25 29.50
N TRP A 133 -0.10 -15.91 28.35
CA TRP A 133 0.29 -15.24 27.11
C TRP A 133 -0.68 -14.09 26.81
N GLU A 134 -1.97 -14.38 26.65
CA GLU A 134 -2.99 -13.37 26.30
C GLU A 134 -3.25 -12.36 27.43
N SER A 135 -3.22 -12.80 28.69
CA SER A 135 -3.63 -11.97 29.84
C SER A 135 -2.52 -11.18 30.53
N LEU A 136 -1.24 -11.60 30.42
CA LEU A 136 -0.13 -11.00 31.16
C LEU A 136 1.06 -10.66 30.26
N TYR A 137 1.63 -11.66 29.59
CA TYR A 137 2.89 -11.49 28.86
C TYR A 137 2.72 -10.66 27.61
N GLU A 138 1.73 -10.94 26.76
CA GLU A 138 1.49 -10.20 25.51
C GLU A 138 1.21 -8.72 25.77
N PRO A 139 0.30 -8.31 26.69
CA PRO A 139 0.08 -6.90 26.96
C PRO A 139 1.33 -6.15 27.47
N LEU A 140 2.10 -6.76 28.38
CA LEU A 140 3.34 -6.18 28.92
C LEU A 140 4.42 -6.07 27.84
N ILE A 141 4.63 -7.12 27.06
CA ILE A 141 5.60 -7.15 25.96
C ILE A 141 5.21 -6.13 24.89
N ARG A 142 3.94 -6.07 24.45
CA ARG A 142 3.48 -5.08 23.46
C ARG A 142 3.72 -3.64 23.91
N ARG A 143 3.56 -3.35 25.20
CA ARG A 143 3.84 -2.03 25.76
C ARG A 143 5.34 -1.70 25.80
N ALA A 144 6.20 -2.70 25.92
CA ALA A 144 7.66 -2.54 26.01
C ALA A 144 8.40 -2.71 24.68
N ALA A 145 7.83 -3.39 23.69
CA ALA A 145 8.49 -3.83 22.46
C ALA A 145 8.38 -2.84 21.27
N GLY A 146 8.06 -1.57 21.52
CA GLY A 146 7.98 -0.53 20.49
C GLY A 146 9.08 0.52 20.66
N LEU A 147 9.76 0.89 19.57
CA LEU A 147 10.73 2.00 19.58
C LEU A 147 10.03 3.37 19.66
N GLY A 148 9.15 3.65 18.70
CA GLY A 148 8.37 4.89 18.61
C GLY A 148 6.87 4.67 18.65
N SER A 149 6.11 5.74 18.84
CA SER A 149 4.65 5.71 19.02
C SER A 149 3.89 6.49 17.94
N LEU A 150 2.68 6.02 17.61
CA LEU A 150 1.75 6.72 16.74
C LEU A 150 0.91 7.72 17.57
N GLY A 151 0.43 8.78 16.93
CA GLY A 151 -0.37 9.83 17.58
C GLY A 151 -1.80 9.40 18.00
N GLY A 152 -2.29 8.26 17.50
CA GLY A 152 -3.64 7.74 17.81
C GLY A 152 -4.80 8.49 17.13
N VAL A 153 -4.51 9.57 16.40
CA VAL A 153 -5.47 10.35 15.61
C VAL A 153 -5.21 10.16 14.11
N ALA A 154 -6.24 10.38 13.29
CA ALA A 154 -6.12 10.31 11.84
C ALA A 154 -5.11 11.35 11.31
N ASP A 155 -4.32 10.97 10.32
CA ASP A 155 -3.37 11.89 9.69
C ASP A 155 -4.09 12.75 8.63
N GLU A 156 -4.27 14.02 8.95
CA GLU A 156 -4.90 15.01 8.05
C GLU A 156 -3.90 15.63 7.06
N GLY A 157 -2.62 15.25 7.13
CA GLY A 157 -1.57 15.72 6.23
C GLY A 157 -1.92 15.59 4.75
N VAL A 158 -1.41 16.52 3.93
CA VAL A 158 -1.51 16.44 2.47
C VAL A 158 -0.36 15.57 1.97
N TYR A 159 -0.69 14.64 1.07
CA TYR A 159 0.25 13.74 0.42
C TYR A 159 -0.05 13.69 -1.07
N GLU A 160 0.98 13.47 -1.88
CA GLU A 160 0.86 13.39 -3.33
C GLU A 160 1.34 12.05 -3.88
N LYS A 161 0.86 11.74 -5.08
CA LYS A 161 1.36 10.67 -5.92
C LYS A 161 1.63 11.24 -7.30
N ALA A 162 2.76 10.89 -7.88
CA ALA A 162 3.17 11.38 -9.19
C ALA A 162 3.76 10.27 -10.06
N TRP A 163 3.81 10.52 -11.36
CA TRP A 163 4.30 9.59 -12.37
C TRP A 163 5.34 10.30 -13.25
N ALA A 164 6.44 9.61 -13.55
CA ALA A 164 7.47 10.12 -14.43
C ALA A 164 7.96 9.03 -15.39
N HIS A 165 8.45 9.45 -16.55
CA HIS A 165 9.15 8.62 -17.51
C HIS A 165 10.49 9.29 -17.81
N CYS A 166 11.51 8.50 -18.15
CA CYS A 166 12.78 9.01 -18.64
C CYS A 166 13.53 7.95 -19.47
N ASP A 167 14.52 8.39 -20.24
CA ASP A 167 15.43 7.49 -20.95
C ASP A 167 16.40 6.84 -19.97
N LEU A 168 16.99 7.64 -19.07
CA LEU A 168 17.94 7.18 -18.06
C LEU A 168 17.54 7.65 -16.66
N LEU A 169 17.31 6.70 -15.75
CA LEU A 169 17.21 6.97 -14.31
C LEU A 169 18.58 6.75 -13.65
N VAL A 170 19.19 7.81 -13.13
CA VAL A 170 20.41 7.74 -12.33
C VAL A 170 20.04 7.80 -10.84
N ILE A 171 20.36 6.73 -10.11
CA ILE A 171 20.02 6.53 -8.69
C ILE A 171 21.26 6.74 -7.83
N GLY A 172 21.30 7.84 -7.08
CA GLY A 172 22.48 8.27 -6.31
C GLY A 172 22.95 9.66 -6.73
N GLU A 173 23.79 10.32 -5.94
CA GLU A 173 24.30 11.67 -6.24
C GLU A 173 25.82 11.84 -6.18
N GLY A 174 26.55 10.73 -6.03
CA GLY A 174 28.01 10.70 -5.97
C GLY A 174 28.73 10.92 -7.32
N PRO A 175 30.08 10.80 -7.35
CA PRO A 175 30.86 11.02 -8.58
C PRO A 175 30.43 10.15 -9.76
N ALA A 176 30.13 8.87 -9.51
CA ALA A 176 29.63 7.97 -10.55
C ALA A 176 28.29 8.42 -11.12
N ALA A 177 27.39 8.89 -10.26
CA ALA A 177 26.07 9.39 -10.66
C ALA A 177 26.18 10.67 -11.49
N LEU A 178 26.97 11.64 -11.01
CA LEU A 178 27.21 12.91 -11.70
C LEU A 178 27.83 12.69 -13.08
N MET A 179 28.80 11.76 -13.17
CA MET A 179 29.43 11.44 -14.45
C MET A 179 28.47 10.73 -15.41
N ALA A 180 27.65 9.79 -14.91
CA ALA A 180 26.64 9.11 -15.71
C ALA A 180 25.57 10.09 -16.24
N ALA A 181 25.03 10.93 -15.34
CA ALA A 181 24.01 11.92 -15.67
C ALA A 181 24.54 12.93 -16.70
N LEU A 182 25.74 13.47 -16.51
CA LEU A 182 26.35 14.43 -17.44
C LEU A 182 26.59 13.81 -18.82
N THR A 183 27.09 12.57 -18.86
CA THR A 183 27.34 11.84 -20.10
C THR A 183 26.06 11.61 -20.89
N ALA A 184 25.00 11.14 -20.23
CA ALA A 184 23.71 10.90 -20.87
C ALA A 184 23.00 12.19 -21.27
N ALA A 185 22.99 13.20 -20.40
CA ALA A 185 22.31 14.46 -20.64
C ALA A 185 22.91 15.24 -21.83
N ARG A 186 24.24 15.26 -21.97
CA ARG A 186 24.92 15.89 -23.12
C ARG A 186 24.65 15.17 -24.44
N ALA A 187 24.31 13.88 -24.40
CA ALA A 187 23.88 13.12 -25.57
C ALA A 187 22.40 13.32 -25.92
N GLY A 188 21.66 14.12 -25.15
CA GLY A 188 20.26 14.46 -25.40
C GLY A 188 19.23 13.51 -24.78
N ALA A 189 19.65 12.53 -23.99
CA ALA A 189 18.72 11.63 -23.29
C ALA A 189 17.90 12.38 -22.23
N ASP A 190 16.64 12.01 -22.00
CA ASP A 190 15.86 12.48 -20.85
C ASP A 190 16.36 11.79 -19.57
N VAL A 191 16.96 12.57 -18.67
CA VAL A 191 17.64 12.07 -17.47
C VAL A 191 16.90 12.48 -16.21
N ILE A 192 16.55 11.51 -15.38
CA ILE A 192 16.18 11.76 -13.98
C ILE A 192 17.37 11.36 -13.10
N LEU A 193 17.86 12.32 -12.30
CA LEU A 193 18.86 12.08 -11.26
C LEU A 193 18.16 12.16 -9.90
N ALA A 194 18.01 11.04 -9.21
CA ALA A 194 17.27 10.96 -7.95
C ALA A 194 18.16 10.50 -6.80
N ASP A 195 18.09 11.23 -5.68
CA ASP A 195 18.86 10.91 -4.49
C ASP A 195 18.17 11.37 -3.19
N GLU A 196 18.38 10.62 -2.10
CA GLU A 196 17.77 10.86 -0.79
C GLU A 196 18.31 12.10 -0.05
N ASN A 197 19.51 12.57 -0.40
CA ASN A 197 20.18 13.70 0.21
C ASN A 197 19.72 15.05 -0.37
N PRO A 198 19.90 16.13 0.40
CA PRO A 198 19.48 17.47 -0.02
C PRO A 198 20.42 18.16 -1.02
N CYS A 199 21.62 17.63 -1.23
CA CYS A 199 22.68 18.23 -2.05
C CYS A 199 23.41 17.12 -2.83
N LEU A 200 23.86 17.44 -4.04
CA LEU A 200 24.63 16.53 -4.88
C LEU A 200 26.10 16.43 -4.44
N GLY A 201 26.78 15.35 -4.86
CA GLY A 201 28.20 15.12 -4.60
C GLY A 201 28.50 13.89 -3.74
N GLY A 202 27.48 13.32 -3.09
CA GLY A 202 27.60 12.12 -2.25
C GLY A 202 28.78 12.21 -1.28
N ARG A 203 29.62 11.17 -1.28
CA ARG A 203 30.81 11.10 -0.42
C ARG A 203 31.88 12.13 -0.71
N LEU A 204 31.95 12.74 -1.89
CA LEU A 204 32.95 13.78 -2.17
C LEU A 204 32.77 15.01 -1.28
N LEU A 205 31.54 15.30 -0.84
CA LEU A 205 31.27 16.36 0.15
C LEU A 205 31.88 16.04 1.53
N SER A 206 32.15 14.77 1.80
CA SER A 206 32.76 14.29 3.05
C SER A 206 34.24 13.98 2.90
N ASP A 207 34.68 13.44 1.76
CA ASP A 207 36.05 12.97 1.57
C ASP A 207 36.98 14.04 0.95
N GLY A 208 36.41 15.03 0.27
CA GLY A 208 37.17 16.10 -0.40
C GLY A 208 38.01 15.58 -1.56
N GLY A 209 39.24 16.10 -1.69
CA GLY A 209 40.17 15.74 -2.75
C GLY A 209 40.10 16.68 -3.97
N LEU A 210 40.85 16.32 -5.02
CA LEU A 210 40.93 17.05 -6.28
C LEU A 210 40.28 16.25 -7.42
N ILE A 211 39.52 16.91 -8.28
CA ILE A 211 38.93 16.36 -9.51
C ILE A 211 39.28 17.32 -10.65
N GLY A 212 39.98 16.82 -11.67
CA GLY A 212 40.47 17.65 -12.77
C GLY A 212 41.45 18.75 -12.34
N GLY A 213 42.12 18.58 -11.20
CA GLY A 213 43.03 19.58 -10.62
C GLY A 213 42.35 20.62 -9.72
N GLU A 214 41.02 20.60 -9.59
CA GLU A 214 40.26 21.53 -8.74
C GLU A 214 39.71 20.84 -7.48
N PRO A 215 39.44 21.57 -6.38
CA PRO A 215 38.74 21.02 -5.22
C PRO A 215 37.42 20.36 -5.62
N ALA A 216 37.15 19.16 -5.10
CA ALA A 216 35.97 18.38 -5.48
C ALA A 216 34.65 19.15 -5.34
N ALA A 217 34.53 20.03 -4.34
CA ALA A 217 33.37 20.90 -4.15
C ALA A 217 33.10 21.84 -5.35
N ASN A 218 34.16 22.37 -5.97
CA ASN A 218 34.05 23.24 -7.14
C ASN A 218 33.60 22.45 -8.36
N TRP A 219 34.15 21.25 -8.55
CA TRP A 219 33.74 20.36 -9.64
C TRP A 219 32.27 19.95 -9.52
N ILE A 220 31.81 19.57 -8.31
CA ILE A 220 30.39 19.24 -8.05
C ILE A 220 29.50 20.43 -8.39
N ALA A 221 29.84 21.65 -7.92
CA ALA A 221 29.07 22.85 -8.20
C ALA A 221 29.00 23.16 -9.71
N GLY A 222 30.09 22.96 -10.43
CA GLY A 222 30.14 23.12 -11.89
C GLY A 222 29.25 22.12 -12.63
N VAL A 223 29.35 20.83 -12.30
CA VAL A 223 28.50 19.78 -12.91
C VAL A 223 27.04 19.97 -12.55
N GLU A 224 26.71 20.32 -11.30
CA GLU A 224 25.33 20.60 -10.89
C GLU A 224 24.75 21.80 -11.64
N ALA A 225 25.51 22.90 -11.77
CA ALA A 225 25.08 24.08 -12.50
C ALA A 225 24.78 23.75 -13.97
N GLU A 226 25.62 22.94 -14.60
CA GLU A 226 25.40 22.48 -15.97
C GLU A 226 24.16 21.59 -16.08
N LEU A 227 24.04 20.55 -15.25
CA LEU A 227 22.89 19.66 -15.25
C LEU A 227 21.57 20.42 -15.04
N ARG A 228 21.55 21.44 -14.19
CA ARG A 228 20.38 22.29 -13.96
C ARG A 228 20.04 23.19 -15.16
N ALA A 229 21.01 23.52 -16.00
CA ALA A 229 20.81 24.34 -17.19
C ALA A 229 20.27 23.52 -18.38
N LEU A 230 20.42 22.19 -18.35
CA LEU A 230 19.96 21.29 -19.41
C LEU A 230 18.45 21.01 -19.29
N PRO A 231 17.64 21.23 -20.36
CA PRO A 231 16.19 21.09 -20.31
C PRO A 231 15.71 19.63 -20.22
N ASN A 232 16.57 18.69 -20.60
CA ASN A 232 16.35 17.24 -20.58
C ASN A 232 16.84 16.58 -19.27
N VAL A 233 17.05 17.36 -18.21
CA VAL A 233 17.51 16.83 -16.91
C VAL A 233 16.55 17.26 -15.81
N ARG A 234 16.10 16.28 -15.01
CA ARG A 234 15.37 16.51 -13.77
C ARG A 234 16.20 16.03 -12.57
N ILE A 235 16.57 16.96 -11.71
CA ILE A 235 17.28 16.66 -10.46
C ILE A 235 16.28 16.58 -9.31
N MET A 236 16.13 15.39 -8.74
CA MET A 236 15.21 15.06 -7.66
C MET A 236 16.01 14.78 -6.37
N THR A 237 16.44 15.83 -5.68
CA THR A 237 17.00 15.71 -4.32
C THR A 237 15.92 15.31 -3.30
N ARG A 238 16.31 14.78 -2.14
CA ARG A 238 15.38 14.32 -1.09
C ARG A 238 14.40 13.26 -1.59
N THR A 239 14.78 12.52 -2.62
CA THR A 239 13.98 11.50 -3.29
C THR A 239 14.71 10.18 -3.23
N THR A 240 14.28 9.31 -2.32
CA THR A 240 14.86 7.97 -2.21
C THR A 240 14.19 7.05 -3.22
N VAL A 241 14.95 6.42 -4.13
CA VAL A 241 14.42 5.30 -4.93
C VAL A 241 14.30 4.09 -4.02
N THR A 242 13.07 3.66 -3.76
CA THR A 242 12.72 2.69 -2.72
C THR A 242 12.62 1.27 -3.24
N GLY A 243 12.32 1.08 -4.52
CA GLY A 243 12.11 -0.24 -5.11
C GLY A 243 12.35 -0.28 -6.62
N ALA A 244 12.73 -1.45 -7.11
CA ALA A 244 12.83 -1.77 -8.53
C ALA A 244 11.84 -2.92 -8.79
N TYR A 245 11.08 -2.79 -9.87
CA TYR A 245 9.97 -3.65 -10.25
C TYR A 245 10.04 -3.97 -11.74
N ASP A 246 9.16 -4.84 -12.22
CA ASP A 246 9.10 -5.27 -13.61
C ASP A 246 9.00 -4.09 -14.60
N HIS A 247 9.46 -4.33 -15.83
CA HIS A 247 9.36 -3.41 -16.96
C HIS A 247 9.99 -2.03 -16.72
N GLY A 248 11.15 -1.97 -16.05
CA GLY A 248 11.87 -0.71 -15.82
C GLY A 248 11.12 0.24 -14.89
N THR A 249 10.27 -0.28 -14.01
CA THR A 249 9.47 0.52 -13.07
C THR A 249 10.19 0.65 -11.73
N TYR A 250 10.27 1.87 -11.21
CA TYR A 250 10.88 2.19 -9.93
C TYR A 250 9.90 2.97 -9.05
N GLY A 251 9.85 2.61 -7.78
CA GLY A 251 9.15 3.38 -6.75
C GLY A 251 10.13 4.36 -6.12
N ALA A 252 9.72 5.61 -5.89
CA ALA A 252 10.54 6.58 -5.16
C ALA A 252 9.69 7.42 -4.20
N LEU A 253 10.28 7.85 -3.09
CA LEU A 253 9.63 8.69 -2.09
C LEU A 253 10.38 10.01 -1.97
N GLU A 254 9.69 11.10 -2.30
CA GLU A 254 10.20 12.45 -2.14
C GLU A 254 9.71 13.06 -0.82
N ARG A 255 10.65 13.59 -0.03
CA ARG A 255 10.34 14.40 1.15
C ARG A 255 10.12 15.85 0.76
N VAL A 256 8.86 16.25 0.61
CA VAL A 256 8.46 17.58 0.14
C VAL A 256 8.40 18.60 1.29
N GLY A 257 7.61 18.31 2.33
CA GLY A 257 7.33 19.25 3.43
C GLY A 257 8.03 18.91 4.75
N LEU A 258 8.54 17.68 4.92
CA LEU A 258 9.09 17.20 6.20
C LEU A 258 10.38 17.88 6.68
N HIS A 259 10.99 18.71 5.85
CA HIS A 259 12.21 19.47 6.14
C HIS A 259 11.94 20.98 6.25
N ARG A 260 10.67 21.39 6.37
CA ARG A 260 10.24 22.80 6.37
C ARG A 260 9.21 23.06 7.46
N PRO A 261 9.06 24.32 7.90
CA PRO A 261 7.92 24.71 8.74
C PRO A 261 6.60 24.39 8.02
N ALA A 262 5.61 23.89 8.76
CA ALA A 262 4.31 23.53 8.20
C ALA A 262 3.62 24.71 7.52
N ARG A 263 3.04 24.48 6.33
CA ARG A 263 2.26 25.46 5.57
C ARG A 263 0.96 24.83 5.08
N PRO A 264 -0.12 25.61 4.91
CA PRO A 264 -1.34 25.13 4.27
C PRO A 264 -1.02 24.54 2.89
N ASN A 265 -1.62 23.40 2.55
CA ASN A 265 -1.52 22.71 1.26
C ASN A 265 -0.11 22.26 0.82
N LEU A 266 0.93 22.41 1.64
CA LEU A 266 2.25 21.84 1.33
C LEU A 266 2.21 20.33 1.56
N PRO A 267 2.41 19.50 0.51
CA PRO A 267 2.49 18.06 0.70
C PRO A 267 3.63 17.71 1.65
N ARG A 268 3.40 16.73 2.53
CA ARG A 268 4.46 16.21 3.40
C ARG A 268 5.45 15.41 2.57
N GLU A 269 4.93 14.52 1.72
CA GLU A 269 5.69 13.61 0.89
C GLU A 269 4.95 13.36 -0.44
N CYS A 270 5.70 13.00 -1.47
CA CYS A 270 5.18 12.56 -2.76
C CYS A 270 5.71 11.15 -3.08
N PHE A 271 4.81 10.21 -3.40
CA PHE A 271 5.19 8.89 -3.89
C PHE A 271 5.23 8.88 -5.43
N TRP A 272 6.39 8.57 -5.98
CA TRP A 272 6.65 8.55 -7.41
C TRP A 272 6.65 7.13 -7.97
N ARG A 273 5.96 6.95 -9.11
CA ARG A 273 6.21 5.82 -10.03
C ARG A 273 7.02 6.33 -11.22
N ILE A 274 8.28 5.91 -11.31
CA ILE A 274 9.20 6.29 -12.39
C ILE A 274 9.36 5.09 -13.32
N VAL A 275 9.10 5.26 -14.61
CA VAL A 275 9.37 4.23 -15.63
C VAL A 275 10.54 4.68 -16.47
N ALA A 276 11.64 3.92 -16.44
CA ALA A 276 12.88 4.28 -17.11
C ALA A 276 13.26 3.23 -18.16
N ALA A 277 13.71 3.68 -19.33
CA ALA A 277 14.17 2.77 -20.38
C ALA A 277 15.49 2.08 -19.98
N ARG A 278 16.39 2.82 -19.31
CA ARG A 278 17.60 2.31 -18.66
C ARG A 278 17.78 2.97 -17.30
N ALA A 279 18.55 2.33 -16.42
CA ALA A 279 18.87 2.88 -15.12
C ALA A 279 20.32 2.59 -14.71
N VAL A 280 20.89 3.50 -13.93
CA VAL A 280 22.22 3.38 -13.34
C VAL A 280 22.08 3.47 -11.82
N LEU A 281 22.54 2.43 -11.12
CA LEU A 281 22.63 2.40 -9.66
C LEU A 281 24.01 2.88 -9.21
N ALA A 282 24.07 4.10 -8.71
CA ALA A 282 25.24 4.76 -8.15
C ALA A 282 25.08 5.01 -6.63
N SER A 283 24.45 4.07 -5.92
CA SER A 283 24.11 4.16 -4.48
C SER A 283 25.29 4.07 -3.51
N GLY A 284 26.51 3.94 -4.02
CA GLY A 284 27.73 3.87 -3.22
C GLY A 284 27.86 2.60 -2.37
N ALA A 285 28.64 2.71 -1.30
CA ALA A 285 28.89 1.65 -0.33
C ALA A 285 28.76 2.17 1.10
N GLN A 286 28.30 1.31 2.01
CA GLN A 286 28.12 1.56 3.43
C GLN A 286 29.37 1.09 4.19
N GLU A 287 29.91 1.94 5.06
CA GLU A 287 31.02 1.53 5.93
C GLU A 287 30.51 0.57 7.00
N ARG A 288 31.23 -0.53 7.23
CA ARG A 288 30.89 -1.49 8.27
C ARG A 288 31.72 -1.24 9.52
N HIS A 289 31.14 -1.48 10.68
CA HIS A 289 31.87 -1.43 11.95
C HIS A 289 32.67 -2.72 12.19
N ILE A 290 33.30 -2.81 13.36
CA ILE A 290 33.95 -4.02 13.87
C ILE A 290 33.23 -4.39 15.18
N ALA A 291 32.86 -5.66 15.36
CA ALA A 291 32.31 -6.10 16.63
C ALA A 291 33.43 -6.25 17.67
N PHE A 292 33.37 -5.53 18.78
CA PHE A 292 34.30 -5.69 19.90
C PHE A 292 33.55 -5.41 21.22
N PRO A 293 34.07 -5.85 22.37
CA PRO A 293 33.36 -5.69 23.62
C PRO A 293 32.99 -4.24 23.93
N MET A 294 31.71 -4.01 24.20
CA MET A 294 31.12 -2.71 24.53
C MET A 294 31.24 -1.66 23.41
N ASN A 295 31.16 -2.09 22.14
CA ASN A 295 31.21 -1.20 20.97
C ASN A 295 29.95 -0.33 20.72
N ASP A 296 29.00 -0.27 21.66
CA ASP A 296 27.70 0.42 21.47
C ASP A 296 27.59 1.80 22.16
N ARG A 297 28.66 2.25 22.82
CA ARG A 297 28.60 3.45 23.68
C ARG A 297 28.44 4.74 22.87
N PRO A 298 27.75 5.77 23.41
CA PRO A 298 27.69 7.08 22.77
C PRO A 298 29.09 7.68 22.57
N GLY A 299 29.43 8.03 21.34
CA GLY A 299 30.77 8.48 20.93
C GLY A 299 31.58 7.42 20.17
N ILE A 300 31.11 6.17 20.08
CA ILE A 300 31.62 5.21 19.10
C ILE A 300 30.83 5.40 17.80
N MET A 301 31.54 5.66 16.71
CA MET A 301 30.97 6.05 15.42
C MET A 301 31.74 5.39 14.28
N LEU A 302 31.13 5.27 13.11
CA LEU A 302 31.84 4.93 11.88
C LEU A 302 32.85 6.04 11.52
N ALA A 303 34.03 5.67 11.01
CA ALA A 303 35.06 6.64 10.68
C ALA A 303 34.60 7.63 9.59
N SER A 304 33.94 7.13 8.56
CA SER A 304 33.30 7.93 7.51
C SER A 304 32.22 8.88 8.05
N ALA A 305 31.49 8.48 9.09
CA ALA A 305 30.52 9.35 9.74
C ALA A 305 31.22 10.49 10.49
N VAL A 306 32.29 10.19 11.26
CA VAL A 306 33.12 11.21 11.91
C VAL A 306 33.67 12.20 10.88
N ARG A 307 34.18 11.70 9.76
CA ARG A 307 34.66 12.51 8.64
C ARG A 307 33.56 13.37 8.01
N THR A 308 32.37 12.81 7.83
CA THR A 308 31.19 13.53 7.31
C THR A 308 30.75 14.65 8.26
N TYR A 309 30.65 14.39 9.57
CA TYR A 309 30.33 15.44 10.54
C TYR A 309 31.35 16.57 10.49
N LEU A 310 32.64 16.24 10.37
CA LEU A 310 33.70 17.23 10.29
C LEU A 310 33.64 18.06 9.00
N ASN A 311 33.60 17.41 7.84
CA ASN A 311 33.79 18.07 6.54
C ASN A 311 32.51 18.66 5.97
N ARG A 312 31.38 17.95 6.09
CA ARG A 312 30.09 18.41 5.58
C ARG A 312 29.42 19.39 6.54
N PHE A 313 29.45 19.09 7.85
CA PHE A 313 28.72 19.88 8.85
C PHE A 313 29.61 20.79 9.71
N GLY A 314 30.94 20.70 9.60
CA GLY A 314 31.84 21.50 10.43
C GLY A 314 31.80 21.11 11.90
N VAL A 315 31.55 19.85 12.23
CA VAL A 315 31.37 19.35 13.60
C VAL A 315 32.38 18.26 13.92
N ALA A 316 33.22 18.48 14.94
CA ALA A 316 34.02 17.45 15.57
C ALA A 316 33.17 16.68 16.59
N PRO A 317 32.93 15.37 16.43
CA PRO A 317 32.11 14.59 17.38
C PRO A 317 32.74 14.41 18.77
N GLY A 318 34.06 14.55 18.87
CA GLY A 318 34.84 14.52 20.10
C GLY A 318 35.99 15.53 20.06
N ARG A 319 36.58 15.81 21.22
CA ARG A 319 37.78 16.68 21.34
C ARG A 319 39.06 15.88 21.21
N ARG A 320 39.03 14.60 21.63
CA ARG A 320 40.16 13.67 21.62
C ARG A 320 39.70 12.37 21.00
N VAL A 321 40.06 12.15 19.74
CA VAL A 321 39.54 11.07 18.90
C VAL A 321 40.55 9.95 18.75
N THR A 322 40.10 8.71 18.86
CA THR A 322 40.89 7.51 18.52
C THR A 322 40.30 6.86 17.29
N LEU A 323 41.13 6.26 16.45
CA LEU A 323 40.67 5.50 15.29
C LEU A 323 40.95 4.02 15.47
N PHE A 324 39.99 3.17 15.12
CA PHE A 324 40.19 1.74 14.92
C PHE A 324 40.06 1.46 13.41
N ALA A 325 41.20 1.38 12.74
CA ALA A 325 41.35 1.57 11.29
C ALA A 325 41.79 0.27 10.60
N ALA A 326 40.85 -0.56 10.15
CA ALA A 326 41.17 -1.79 9.41
C ALA A 326 41.41 -1.56 7.90
N ASN A 327 41.44 -0.30 7.46
CA ASN A 327 41.71 0.12 6.08
C ASN A 327 42.19 1.58 6.03
N ASP A 328 42.68 2.01 4.87
CA ASP A 328 43.32 3.32 4.69
C ASP A 328 42.34 4.50 4.74
N SER A 329 41.04 4.29 4.49
CA SER A 329 40.04 5.38 4.52
C SER A 329 39.87 5.97 5.92
N ALA A 330 40.06 5.17 6.97
CA ALA A 330 40.08 5.67 8.34
C ALA A 330 41.28 6.58 8.61
N ARG A 331 42.45 6.30 8.02
CA ARG A 331 43.63 7.17 8.17
C ARG A 331 43.42 8.54 7.54
N ALA A 332 42.72 8.60 6.40
CA ALA A 332 42.29 9.88 5.82
C ALA A 332 41.38 10.67 6.79
N THR A 333 40.53 9.98 7.55
CA THR A 333 39.72 10.62 8.62
C THR A 333 40.61 11.21 9.72
N ALA A 334 41.67 10.50 10.14
CA ALA A 334 42.62 11.02 11.14
C ALA A 334 43.31 12.29 10.65
N ARG A 335 43.80 12.28 9.42
CA ARG A 335 44.47 13.44 8.80
C ARG A 335 43.54 14.65 8.72
N ASP A 336 42.28 14.44 8.34
CA ASP A 336 41.29 15.53 8.28
C ASP A 336 40.98 16.12 9.66
N LEU A 337 40.92 15.28 10.70
CA LEU A 337 40.75 15.70 12.10
C LEU A 337 41.96 16.51 12.59
N MET A 338 43.19 16.03 12.34
CA MET A 338 44.41 16.75 12.72
C MET A 338 44.50 18.09 11.99
N ALA A 339 44.20 18.13 10.68
CA ALA A 339 44.12 19.37 9.91
C ALA A 339 43.02 20.32 10.41
N ALA A 340 42.01 19.82 11.12
CA ALA A 340 40.98 20.63 11.79
C ALA A 340 41.41 21.19 13.15
N GLY A 341 42.60 20.82 13.64
CA GLY A 341 43.01 21.08 15.02
C GLY A 341 42.33 20.17 16.06
N VAL A 342 41.71 19.07 15.65
CA VAL A 342 41.15 18.07 16.59
C VAL A 342 42.27 17.13 17.03
N GLN A 343 42.37 16.88 18.33
CA GLN A 343 43.40 15.99 18.87
C GLN A 343 43.10 14.53 18.48
N VAL A 344 43.99 13.92 17.70
CA VAL A 344 43.97 12.46 17.48
C VAL A 344 44.85 11.80 18.54
N ALA A 345 44.23 11.02 19.42
CA ALA A 345 44.91 10.35 20.52
C ALA A 345 45.79 9.19 20.05
N ALA A 346 45.28 8.40 19.11
CA ALA A 346 46.01 7.31 18.47
C ALA A 346 45.23 6.75 17.27
N ILE A 347 45.95 6.08 16.37
CA ILE A 347 45.42 5.17 15.36
C ILE A 347 45.77 3.74 15.78
N ILE A 348 44.73 2.91 15.94
CA ILE A 348 44.82 1.49 16.21
C ILE A 348 44.59 0.78 14.88
N ASP A 349 45.67 0.27 14.30
CA ASP A 349 45.62 -0.42 13.01
C ASP A 349 45.92 -1.91 13.23
N PRO A 350 44.97 -2.80 12.92
CA PRO A 350 45.19 -4.23 13.12
C PRO A 350 46.12 -4.83 12.06
N ARG A 351 46.46 -4.10 10.99
CA ARG A 351 47.43 -4.55 9.97
C ARG A 351 48.84 -4.33 10.52
N ALA A 352 49.65 -5.39 10.54
CA ALA A 352 51.02 -5.33 11.05
C ALA A 352 51.97 -4.62 10.07
N ASP A 353 51.64 -4.72 8.78
CA ASP A 353 52.34 -4.17 7.62
C ASP A 353 51.92 -2.75 7.25
N ALA A 354 50.91 -2.18 7.93
CA ALA A 354 50.49 -0.80 7.69
C ALA A 354 51.56 0.21 8.14
N SER A 355 51.55 1.40 7.52
CA SER A 355 52.45 2.50 7.90
C SER A 355 52.28 2.88 9.38
N ASN A 356 53.40 3.00 10.09
CA ASN A 356 53.44 3.55 11.46
C ASN A 356 53.74 5.07 11.48
N VAL A 357 53.83 5.72 10.31
CA VAL A 357 54.18 7.14 10.16
C VAL A 357 52.91 7.97 9.98
N GLU A 358 52.57 8.76 11.00
CA GLU A 358 51.51 9.78 11.02
C GLU A 358 51.87 10.85 12.07
N ASP A 359 51.20 12.01 12.05
CA ASP A 359 51.39 13.08 13.05
C ASP A 359 50.75 12.78 14.44
N CYS A 360 50.45 11.50 14.70
CA CYS A 360 49.88 11.03 15.96
C CYS A 360 50.39 9.61 16.27
N PRO A 361 50.25 9.11 17.51
CA PRO A 361 50.64 7.74 17.85
C PRO A 361 49.92 6.69 16.99
N VAL A 362 50.69 5.80 16.35
CA VAL A 362 50.14 4.67 15.56
C VAL A 362 50.54 3.35 16.19
N HIS A 363 49.55 2.51 16.49
CA HIS A 363 49.75 1.16 16.98
C HIS A 363 49.33 0.16 15.90
N THR A 364 50.31 -0.32 15.12
CA THR A 364 50.12 -1.39 14.13
C THR A 364 50.05 -2.76 14.81
N GLY A 365 49.34 -3.71 14.18
CA GLY A 365 49.06 -5.03 14.75
C GLY A 365 48.28 -4.99 16.07
N ALA A 366 47.50 -3.94 16.31
CA ALA A 366 46.76 -3.73 17.56
C ALA A 366 45.24 -3.71 17.33
N GLU A 367 44.48 -4.07 18.38
CA GLU A 367 43.03 -4.18 18.32
C GLU A 367 42.38 -3.49 19.52
N VAL A 368 41.22 -2.87 19.31
CA VAL A 368 40.37 -2.39 20.41
C VAL A 368 39.59 -3.57 20.97
N VAL A 369 39.78 -3.85 22.27
CA VAL A 369 39.20 -5.02 22.96
C VAL A 369 38.17 -4.63 24.03
N GLY A 370 37.91 -3.34 24.20
CA GLY A 370 36.96 -2.86 25.20
C GLY A 370 36.82 -1.34 25.19
N SER A 371 35.77 -0.85 25.86
CA SER A 371 35.52 0.58 25.99
C SER A 371 34.87 0.93 27.34
N ARG A 372 35.10 2.15 27.84
CA ARG A 372 34.53 2.67 29.09
C ARG A 372 33.82 4.02 28.90
N GLY A 373 32.80 4.25 29.74
CA GLY A 373 31.97 5.47 29.73
C GLY A 373 30.52 5.19 29.31
N ARG A 374 29.59 5.13 30.27
CA ARG A 374 28.21 4.68 30.01
C ARG A 374 27.38 5.65 29.15
N HIS A 375 27.36 6.93 29.50
CA HIS A 375 26.58 7.96 28.79
C HIS A 375 27.41 8.75 27.75
N GLY A 376 28.63 8.30 27.49
CA GLY A 376 29.61 8.98 26.65
C GLY A 376 30.96 8.32 26.85
N LEU A 377 31.63 7.99 25.75
CA LEU A 377 32.96 7.38 25.73
C LEU A 377 33.95 8.24 26.52
N ARG A 378 34.81 7.56 27.30
CA ARG A 378 35.92 8.17 28.07
C ARG A 378 37.26 7.49 27.82
N GLY A 379 37.25 6.28 27.28
CA GLY A 379 38.48 5.56 26.97
C GLY A 379 38.21 4.24 26.28
N VAL A 380 39.25 3.71 25.66
CA VAL A 380 39.28 2.42 24.98
C VAL A 380 40.44 1.58 25.50
N ARG A 381 40.21 0.27 25.57
CA ARG A 381 41.23 -0.71 25.90
C ARG A 381 41.77 -1.31 24.62
N VAL A 382 43.09 -1.31 24.48
CA VAL A 382 43.81 -1.76 23.28
C VAL A 382 44.69 -2.94 23.66
N ARG A 383 44.71 -3.96 22.80
CA ARG A 383 45.61 -5.10 22.89
C ARG A 383 46.62 -5.04 21.74
N LYS A 384 47.91 -5.23 22.04
CA LYS A 384 48.99 -5.34 21.06
C LYS A 384 49.90 -6.50 21.47
N GLY A 385 49.90 -7.60 20.72
CA GLY A 385 50.55 -8.83 21.16
C GLY A 385 49.96 -9.33 22.48
N SER A 386 50.82 -9.55 23.49
CA SER A 386 50.42 -9.91 24.85
C SER A 386 50.08 -8.71 25.75
N GLU A 387 50.41 -7.48 25.33
CA GLU A 387 50.21 -6.28 26.12
C GLU A 387 48.80 -5.72 25.96
N THR A 388 48.26 -5.18 27.05
CA THR A 388 46.96 -4.48 27.06
C THR A 388 47.11 -3.15 27.79
N PHE A 389 46.65 -2.07 27.17
CA PHE A 389 46.74 -0.70 27.72
C PHE A 389 45.46 0.11 27.42
N GLU A 390 45.30 1.23 28.11
CA GLU A 390 44.12 2.10 27.99
C GLU A 390 44.50 3.42 27.31
N ILE A 391 43.63 3.91 26.43
CA ILE A 391 43.74 5.22 25.79
C ILE A 391 42.54 6.05 26.18
N GLU A 392 42.77 7.26 26.71
CA GLU A 392 41.70 8.20 26.97
C GLU A 392 41.22 8.84 25.66
N THR A 393 39.91 8.78 25.45
CA THR A 393 39.28 9.25 24.21
C THR A 393 37.80 9.51 24.44
N ASP A 394 37.24 10.53 23.79
CA ASP A 394 35.82 10.87 23.89
C ASP A 394 35.02 10.56 22.61
N CYS A 395 35.72 10.12 21.56
CA CYS A 395 35.16 9.61 20.31
C CYS A 395 36.06 8.49 19.74
N LEU A 396 35.47 7.35 19.37
CA LEU A 396 36.14 6.27 18.66
C LEU A 396 35.56 6.15 17.26
N ALA A 397 36.37 6.45 16.25
CA ALA A 397 36.05 6.26 14.83
C ALA A 397 36.45 4.84 14.40
N VAL A 398 35.49 4.03 13.99
CA VAL A 398 35.68 2.61 13.66
C VAL A 398 35.49 2.40 12.16
N SER A 399 36.39 1.67 11.53
CA SER A 399 36.27 1.28 10.12
C SER A 399 36.69 -0.16 9.92
N GLY A 400 35.72 -1.04 9.66
CA GLY A 400 35.92 -2.46 9.36
C GLY A 400 36.00 -2.79 7.87
N GLY A 401 35.81 -1.79 7.00
CA GLY A 401 35.74 -1.91 5.55
C GLY A 401 34.40 -1.43 4.99
N TRP A 402 34.12 -1.76 3.72
CA TRP A 402 32.98 -1.22 2.98
C TRP A 402 32.12 -2.33 2.36
N ASN A 403 30.82 -2.16 2.41
CA ASN A 403 29.83 -3.04 1.80
C ASN A 403 29.06 -2.26 0.71
N PRO A 404 29.14 -2.65 -0.56
CA PRO A 404 28.30 -2.07 -1.61
C PRO A 404 26.81 -2.03 -1.24
N ALA A 405 26.09 -0.99 -1.64
CA ALA A 405 24.66 -0.84 -1.33
C ALA A 405 23.78 -1.62 -2.33
N LEU A 406 23.71 -2.95 -2.14
CA LEU A 406 23.16 -3.92 -3.12
C LEU A 406 21.64 -3.97 -3.25
N HIS A 407 20.91 -3.37 -2.31
CA HIS A 407 19.47 -3.57 -2.09
C HIS A 407 18.65 -3.61 -3.40
N LEU A 408 18.74 -2.55 -4.22
CA LEU A 408 17.99 -2.45 -5.47
C LEU A 408 18.32 -3.56 -6.47
N THR A 409 19.58 -3.96 -6.58
CA THR A 409 20.00 -5.06 -7.47
C THR A 409 19.46 -6.43 -7.04
N CYS A 410 19.00 -6.55 -5.81
CA CYS A 410 18.47 -7.79 -5.25
C CYS A 410 16.93 -7.85 -5.23
N HIS A 411 16.22 -6.78 -5.60
CA HIS A 411 14.75 -6.71 -5.49
C HIS A 411 14.00 -7.67 -6.45
N MET A 412 14.65 -8.10 -7.53
CA MET A 412 14.12 -9.08 -8.50
C MET A 412 14.77 -10.46 -8.34
N ASN A 413 15.01 -10.89 -7.09
CA ASN A 413 15.67 -12.15 -6.72
C ASN A 413 17.13 -12.30 -7.19
N GLY A 414 17.78 -11.20 -7.59
CA GLY A 414 19.22 -11.14 -7.81
C GLY A 414 19.99 -11.57 -6.56
N ARG A 415 20.87 -12.57 -6.70
CA ARG A 415 21.73 -13.03 -5.60
C ARG A 415 23.12 -12.40 -5.75
N PRO A 416 23.59 -11.61 -4.78
CA PRO A 416 24.89 -10.97 -4.90
C PRO A 416 26.03 -11.99 -4.84
N ARG A 417 27.18 -11.64 -5.40
CA ARG A 417 28.39 -12.49 -5.39
C ARG A 417 29.37 -12.01 -4.33
N TRP A 418 30.10 -12.93 -3.71
CA TRP A 418 31.18 -12.59 -2.80
C TRP A 418 32.44 -12.21 -3.57
N SER A 419 33.13 -11.16 -3.12
CA SER A 419 34.42 -10.72 -3.61
C SER A 419 35.44 -10.83 -2.48
N GLU A 420 36.39 -11.75 -2.59
CA GLU A 420 37.45 -11.94 -1.58
C GLU A 420 38.33 -10.69 -1.46
N ASP A 421 38.69 -10.07 -2.59
CA ASP A 421 39.55 -8.88 -2.65
C ASP A 421 38.96 -7.67 -1.92
N LEU A 422 37.63 -7.59 -1.80
CA LEU A 422 36.93 -6.50 -1.11
C LEU A 422 36.42 -6.93 0.28
N ALA A 423 36.48 -8.24 0.56
CA ALA A 423 35.75 -8.92 1.62
C ALA A 423 34.30 -8.40 1.72
N ALA A 424 33.58 -8.41 0.61
CA ALA A 424 32.22 -7.86 0.51
C ALA A 424 31.40 -8.56 -0.56
N PHE A 425 30.08 -8.43 -0.46
CA PHE A 425 29.16 -8.81 -1.53
C PHE A 425 29.08 -7.70 -2.59
N VAL A 426 29.16 -8.06 -3.86
CA VAL A 426 28.99 -7.19 -5.03
C VAL A 426 27.74 -7.61 -5.84
N PRO A 427 27.17 -6.71 -6.66
CA PRO A 427 26.00 -7.03 -7.47
C PRO A 427 26.24 -8.21 -8.41
N MET A 428 25.18 -8.97 -8.68
CA MET A 428 25.16 -9.88 -9.82
C MET A 428 24.85 -9.07 -11.08
N GLU A 429 25.59 -9.33 -12.15
CA GLU A 429 25.36 -8.70 -13.44
C GLU A 429 23.96 -9.02 -13.97
N ALA A 430 23.30 -8.03 -14.56
CA ALA A 430 21.94 -8.14 -15.10
C ALA A 430 20.87 -8.67 -14.11
N ALA A 431 21.12 -8.56 -12.80
CA ALA A 431 20.18 -9.01 -11.76
C ALA A 431 18.82 -8.31 -11.80
N VAL A 432 18.81 -7.06 -12.26
CA VAL A 432 17.61 -6.29 -12.58
C VAL A 432 17.74 -5.86 -14.04
N PRO A 433 16.85 -6.33 -14.94
CA PRO A 433 16.92 -5.98 -16.35
C PRO A 433 16.94 -4.46 -16.58
N GLY A 434 17.91 -3.98 -17.37
CA GLY A 434 18.06 -2.56 -17.69
C GLY A 434 18.70 -1.70 -16.59
N LEU A 435 19.11 -2.27 -15.46
CA LEU A 435 19.80 -1.56 -14.37
C LEU A 435 21.28 -1.96 -14.29
N THR A 436 22.19 -1.00 -14.35
CA THR A 436 23.64 -1.21 -14.20
C THR A 436 24.17 -0.56 -12.93
N ALA A 437 24.83 -1.33 -12.06
CA ALA A 437 25.49 -0.78 -10.86
C ALA A 437 26.88 -0.22 -11.19
N VAL A 438 27.22 0.95 -10.61
CA VAL A 438 28.46 1.68 -10.88
C VAL A 438 29.12 2.23 -9.60
N GLY A 439 30.40 2.59 -9.71
CA GLY A 439 31.21 3.09 -8.60
C GLY A 439 31.21 2.15 -7.41
N ALA A 440 31.18 2.69 -6.19
CA ALA A 440 31.28 1.85 -5.00
C ALA A 440 30.09 0.87 -4.85
N ALA A 441 28.96 1.09 -5.53
CA ALA A 441 27.85 0.13 -5.56
C ALA A 441 28.19 -1.15 -6.35
N ASN A 442 29.18 -1.11 -7.26
CA ASN A 442 29.67 -2.28 -7.98
C ASN A 442 31.01 -2.84 -7.45
N GLY A 443 31.58 -2.21 -6.42
CA GLY A 443 32.89 -2.57 -5.86
C GLY A 443 34.06 -1.69 -6.31
N SER A 444 33.84 -0.71 -7.19
CA SER A 444 34.88 0.27 -7.57
C SER A 444 34.99 1.39 -6.54
N PHE A 445 35.94 1.28 -5.62
CA PHE A 445 36.06 2.17 -4.44
C PHE A 445 36.90 3.43 -4.62
N SER A 446 37.71 3.55 -5.68
CA SER A 446 38.44 4.78 -5.96
C SER A 446 37.55 5.84 -6.60
N THR A 447 37.94 7.11 -6.47
CA THR A 447 37.20 8.22 -7.10
C THR A 447 37.26 8.14 -8.63
N HIS A 448 38.43 7.82 -9.18
CA HIS A 448 38.63 7.62 -10.61
C HIS A 448 37.80 6.45 -11.14
N GLY A 449 37.78 5.32 -10.43
CA GLY A 449 36.97 4.16 -10.77
C GLY A 449 35.47 4.46 -10.76
N ALA A 450 35.00 5.26 -9.80
CA ALA A 450 33.62 5.72 -9.75
C ALA A 450 33.22 6.55 -10.98
N LEU A 451 34.04 7.53 -11.35
CA LEU A 451 33.82 8.35 -12.56
C LEU A 451 33.84 7.49 -13.83
N THR A 452 34.81 6.59 -13.95
CA THR A 452 35.01 5.72 -15.12
C THR A 452 33.81 4.81 -15.34
N THR A 453 33.38 4.10 -14.29
CA THR A 453 32.24 3.18 -14.37
C THR A 453 30.92 3.91 -14.61
N GLY A 454 30.74 5.10 -14.03
CA GLY A 454 29.59 5.97 -14.29
C GLY A 454 29.49 6.39 -15.77
N LYS A 455 30.60 6.87 -16.35
CA LYS A 455 30.68 7.22 -17.77
C LYS A 455 30.36 6.02 -18.67
N ALA A 456 31.02 4.89 -18.43
CA ALA A 456 30.86 3.68 -19.24
C ALA A 456 29.42 3.14 -19.24
N ALA A 457 28.75 3.13 -18.08
CA ALA A 457 27.36 2.69 -18.00
C ALA A 457 26.39 3.62 -18.72
N ALA A 458 26.62 4.94 -18.68
CA ALA A 458 25.85 5.88 -19.46
C ALA A 458 26.07 5.69 -20.97
N GLU A 459 27.31 5.48 -21.42
CA GLU A 459 27.62 5.20 -22.83
C GLU A 459 26.94 3.90 -23.31
N ALA A 460 26.94 2.85 -22.49
CA ALA A 460 26.22 1.61 -22.79
C ALA A 460 24.70 1.82 -22.85
N ALA A 461 24.13 2.56 -21.89
CA ALA A 461 22.70 2.88 -21.88
C ALA A 461 22.30 3.71 -23.12
N LEU A 462 23.12 4.69 -23.53
CA LEU A 462 22.89 5.47 -24.74
C LEU A 462 22.93 4.60 -25.99
N ALA A 463 23.90 3.69 -26.09
CA ALA A 463 24.00 2.75 -27.23
C ALA A 463 22.73 1.88 -27.34
N ASP A 464 22.26 1.35 -26.21
CA ASP A 464 21.01 0.58 -26.11
C ASP A 464 19.76 1.38 -26.53
N LEU A 465 19.77 2.69 -26.31
CA LEU A 465 18.72 3.62 -26.72
C LEU A 465 18.88 4.12 -28.16
N GLY A 466 19.94 3.71 -28.87
CA GLY A 466 20.25 4.20 -30.21
C GLY A 466 20.77 5.66 -30.25
N LEU A 467 21.19 6.20 -29.11
CA LEU A 467 21.76 7.54 -28.98
C LEU A 467 23.29 7.51 -29.07
N ARG A 468 23.89 8.53 -29.68
CA ARG A 468 25.35 8.64 -29.80
C ARG A 468 25.93 9.37 -28.57
N PRO A 469 26.93 8.81 -27.88
CA PRO A 469 27.59 9.51 -26.79
C PRO A 469 28.16 10.85 -27.23
N ALA A 470 27.88 11.91 -26.46
CA ALA A 470 28.66 13.14 -26.53
C ALA A 470 30.03 12.87 -25.90
N GLY A 471 31.12 13.33 -26.53
CA GLY A 471 32.47 13.13 -26.00
C GLY A 471 32.67 13.88 -24.68
N VAL A 472 32.44 13.22 -23.54
CA VAL A 472 32.68 13.77 -22.21
C VAL A 472 34.05 13.31 -21.70
N ALA A 473 34.93 14.27 -21.40
CA ALA A 473 36.25 13.98 -20.85
C ALA A 473 36.15 13.40 -19.44
N LEU A 474 36.96 12.38 -19.16
CA LEU A 474 37.10 11.80 -17.83
C LEU A 474 38.12 12.63 -17.02
N PRO A 475 37.72 13.27 -15.91
CA PRO A 475 38.66 14.10 -15.15
C PRO A 475 39.66 13.23 -14.36
N ALA A 476 40.87 13.76 -14.16
CA ALA A 476 41.85 13.15 -13.27
C ALA A 476 41.32 13.15 -11.83
N ALA A 477 41.47 12.04 -11.12
CA ALA A 477 41.03 11.87 -9.74
C ALA A 477 41.90 10.85 -9.01
N GLU A 478 41.70 10.72 -7.71
CA GLU A 478 42.37 9.71 -6.89
C GLU A 478 42.02 8.29 -7.35
N ASP A 479 43.05 7.45 -7.45
CA ASP A 479 42.96 6.05 -7.90
C ASP A 479 43.80 5.10 -7.03
N ALA A 480 43.82 5.32 -5.71
CA ALA A 480 44.58 4.49 -4.81
C ALA A 480 43.92 3.10 -4.63
N PRO A 481 44.72 2.05 -4.43
CA PRO A 481 44.19 0.71 -4.17
C PRO A 481 43.44 0.65 -2.84
N TYR A 482 42.42 -0.22 -2.77
CA TYR A 482 41.68 -0.48 -1.53
C TYR A 482 42.44 -1.45 -0.62
N ASN A 483 43.37 -0.93 0.17
CA ASN A 483 44.08 -1.73 1.17
C ASN A 483 43.23 -1.89 2.43
N HIS A 484 42.97 -3.13 2.81
CA HIS A 484 42.14 -3.44 3.97
C HIS A 484 42.49 -4.79 4.60
N ARG A 485 42.01 -5.00 5.83
CA ARG A 485 41.98 -6.30 6.50
C ARG A 485 40.57 -6.55 7.02
N ALA A 486 39.94 -7.65 6.62
CA ALA A 486 38.62 -8.02 7.13
C ALA A 486 38.71 -8.44 8.60
N ILE A 487 38.02 -7.72 9.47
CA ILE A 487 37.89 -8.05 10.90
C ILE A 487 36.42 -7.93 11.28
N TRP A 488 35.78 -9.07 11.50
CA TRP A 488 34.35 -9.15 11.79
C TRP A 488 34.06 -8.98 13.27
N ALA A 489 34.85 -9.64 14.11
CA ALA A 489 34.73 -9.60 15.56
C ALA A 489 36.09 -9.74 16.25
N VAL A 490 36.30 -8.98 17.32
CA VAL A 490 37.47 -9.05 18.21
C VAL A 490 37.08 -9.78 19.49
N ALA A 491 37.87 -10.78 19.87
CA ALA A 491 37.67 -11.51 21.12
C ALA A 491 38.07 -10.68 22.35
N GLY A 492 37.22 -10.70 23.38
CA GLY A 492 37.48 -10.05 24.68
C GLY A 492 36.31 -10.19 25.65
N GLU A 493 36.45 -9.59 26.83
CA GLU A 493 35.44 -9.65 27.89
C GLU A 493 34.32 -8.63 27.69
N GLY A 494 33.07 -9.11 27.63
CA GLY A 494 31.87 -8.28 27.48
C GLY A 494 31.08 -8.58 26.20
N ARG A 495 30.01 -7.81 25.96
CA ARG A 495 29.15 -8.01 24.77
C ARG A 495 29.71 -7.25 23.58
N ALA A 496 29.98 -7.98 22.49
CA ALA A 496 30.31 -7.41 21.19
C ALA A 496 29.05 -7.35 20.32
N TRP A 497 28.61 -6.14 19.99
CA TRP A 497 27.34 -5.89 19.29
C TRP A 497 27.51 -5.95 17.77
N LEU A 498 26.58 -6.65 17.13
CA LEU A 498 26.47 -6.81 15.68
C LEU A 498 25.33 -5.94 15.15
N ASP A 499 24.12 -6.14 15.65
CA ASP A 499 22.95 -5.30 15.34
C ASP A 499 22.66 -4.38 16.53
N PHE A 500 22.91 -3.11 16.30
CA PHE A 500 22.72 -2.07 17.27
C PHE A 500 21.23 -1.81 17.55
N ALA A 501 20.38 -1.82 16.53
CA ALA A 501 18.98 -1.46 16.67
C ALA A 501 18.19 -2.54 17.42
N ASN A 502 18.46 -3.82 17.13
CA ASN A 502 17.80 -4.96 17.77
C ASN A 502 18.57 -5.62 18.91
N ASP A 503 19.69 -5.01 19.33
CA ASP A 503 20.48 -5.49 20.46
C ASP A 503 21.02 -6.94 20.27
N VAL A 504 21.50 -7.27 19.06
CA VAL A 504 22.08 -8.59 18.75
C VAL A 504 23.60 -8.58 18.92
N THR A 505 24.13 -9.61 19.58
CA THR A 505 25.57 -9.76 19.84
C THR A 505 26.19 -10.96 19.12
N VAL A 506 27.53 -11.00 19.07
CA VAL A 506 28.30 -12.18 18.60
C VAL A 506 27.89 -13.46 19.34
N ARG A 507 27.61 -13.35 20.65
CA ARG A 507 27.16 -14.49 21.47
C ARG A 507 25.81 -15.01 21.00
N ASP A 508 24.88 -14.12 20.62
CA ASP A 508 23.54 -14.52 20.18
C ASP A 508 23.58 -15.29 18.85
N VAL A 509 24.43 -14.88 17.91
CA VAL A 509 24.63 -15.60 16.63
C VAL A 509 25.27 -16.97 16.87
N ARG A 510 26.29 -17.06 17.74
CA ARG A 510 26.91 -18.34 18.12
C ARG A 510 25.92 -19.26 18.83
N LEU A 511 25.06 -18.71 19.70
CA LEU A 511 24.00 -19.46 20.36
C LEU A 511 22.97 -19.98 19.34
N ALA A 512 22.57 -19.15 18.36
CA ALA A 512 21.67 -19.57 17.30
C ALA A 512 22.24 -20.77 16.52
N ALA A 513 23.53 -20.72 16.15
CA ALA A 513 24.22 -21.83 15.50
C ALA A 513 24.27 -23.08 16.40
N ALA A 514 24.61 -22.93 17.68
CA ALA A 514 24.66 -24.02 18.65
C ALA A 514 23.29 -24.69 18.87
N GLU A 515 22.20 -23.93 18.73
CA GLU A 515 20.82 -24.43 18.79
C GLU A 515 20.27 -24.85 17.41
N ASN A 516 21.15 -25.07 16.43
CA ASN A 516 20.83 -25.56 15.09
C ASN A 516 20.04 -24.58 14.19
N TYR A 517 20.00 -23.29 14.54
CA TYR A 517 19.55 -22.22 13.64
C TYR A 517 20.70 -21.76 12.73
N ALA A 518 21.30 -22.71 12.01
CA ALA A 518 22.56 -22.55 11.27
C ALA A 518 22.42 -21.94 9.85
N GLY A 519 21.20 -21.70 9.37
CA GLY A 519 20.94 -20.98 8.13
C GLY A 519 20.76 -19.47 8.38
N ALA A 520 21.20 -18.61 7.47
CA ALA A 520 21.09 -17.15 7.62
C ALA A 520 19.67 -16.66 7.94
N GLU A 521 18.65 -17.24 7.28
CA GLU A 521 17.24 -16.92 7.50
C GLU A 521 16.72 -17.42 8.86
N HIS A 522 17.22 -18.56 9.37
CA HIS A 522 16.91 -19.06 10.71
C HIS A 522 17.58 -18.19 11.79
N MET A 523 18.87 -17.90 11.64
CA MET A 523 19.62 -17.01 12.53
C MET A 523 18.95 -15.64 12.62
N LYS A 524 18.54 -15.06 11.48
CA LYS A 524 17.77 -13.81 11.41
C LYS A 524 16.50 -13.85 12.27
N ARG A 525 15.64 -14.86 12.06
CA ARG A 525 14.36 -14.98 12.79
C ARG A 525 14.55 -15.28 14.28
N TYR A 526 15.56 -16.07 14.63
CA TYR A 526 15.84 -16.45 16.00
C TYR A 526 16.40 -15.28 16.83
N THR A 527 17.33 -14.52 16.24
CA THR A 527 18.03 -13.43 16.92
C THR A 527 17.38 -12.06 16.72
N THR A 528 16.50 -11.90 15.73
CA THR A 528 15.97 -10.63 15.19
C THR A 528 16.98 -9.76 14.42
N GLN A 529 18.14 -10.33 14.09
CA GLN A 529 19.20 -9.68 13.30
C GLN A 529 18.66 -9.09 11.98
N GLY A 530 18.89 -7.79 11.75
CA GLY A 530 18.55 -7.11 10.51
C GLY A 530 17.05 -6.89 10.28
N MET A 531 16.22 -7.00 11.33
CA MET A 531 14.77 -6.79 11.26
C MET A 531 14.32 -5.39 11.72
N ALA A 532 15.25 -4.53 12.14
CA ALA A 532 14.95 -3.18 12.61
C ALA A 532 14.68 -2.19 11.44
N PRO A 533 14.30 -0.94 11.70
CA PRO A 533 14.00 0.05 10.66
C PRO A 533 15.13 0.31 9.65
N ASP A 534 16.39 0.07 10.03
CA ASP A 534 17.58 0.15 9.16
C ASP A 534 17.76 -1.07 8.25
N GLN A 535 17.02 -2.16 8.49
CA GLN A 535 17.04 -3.42 7.71
C GLN A 535 18.42 -4.09 7.65
N GLY A 536 19.24 -3.89 8.69
CA GLY A 536 20.54 -4.53 8.83
C GLY A 536 21.63 -4.03 7.87
N LYS A 537 21.48 -2.81 7.33
CA LYS A 537 22.48 -2.14 6.47
C LYS A 537 23.90 -2.23 7.04
N ASN A 538 24.05 -2.03 8.34
CA ASN A 538 25.34 -2.04 9.03
C ASN A 538 25.69 -3.36 9.73
N SER A 539 24.77 -4.34 9.78
CA SER A 539 24.92 -5.49 10.67
C SER A 539 24.90 -6.84 9.96
N ASN A 540 24.25 -6.95 8.79
CA ASN A 540 24.02 -8.23 8.11
C ASN A 540 25.32 -8.95 7.73
N VAL A 541 26.27 -8.27 7.10
CA VAL A 541 27.53 -8.90 6.66
C VAL A 541 28.36 -9.39 7.86
N LEU A 542 28.42 -8.62 8.94
CA LEU A 542 29.13 -9.07 10.16
C LEU A 542 28.45 -10.29 10.79
N ALA A 543 27.12 -10.30 10.88
CA ALA A 543 26.39 -11.43 11.44
C ALA A 543 26.55 -12.70 10.58
N LEU A 544 26.59 -12.56 9.26
CA LEU A 544 26.89 -13.66 8.34
C LEU A 544 28.32 -14.18 8.55
N ALA A 545 29.31 -13.29 8.69
CA ALA A 545 30.68 -13.70 8.95
C ALA A 545 30.84 -14.42 10.29
N VAL A 546 30.15 -13.98 11.34
CA VAL A 546 30.12 -14.67 12.64
C VAL A 546 29.39 -16.01 12.54
N LEU A 547 28.32 -16.11 11.76
CA LEU A 547 27.61 -17.36 11.52
C LEU A 547 28.48 -18.35 10.74
N ALA A 548 29.24 -17.87 9.74
CA ALA A 548 30.18 -18.64 8.95
C ALA A 548 31.26 -19.27 9.85
N ASP A 549 31.91 -18.43 10.68
CA ASP A 549 32.85 -18.86 11.73
C ASP A 549 32.22 -19.91 12.67
N ALA A 550 31.03 -19.63 13.21
CA ALA A 550 30.35 -20.51 14.16
C ALA A 550 29.91 -21.86 13.57
N THR A 551 29.74 -21.95 12.25
CA THR A 551 29.27 -23.15 11.55
C THR A 551 30.37 -23.87 10.75
N GLY A 552 31.59 -23.32 10.71
CA GLY A 552 32.69 -23.85 9.91
C GLY A 552 32.46 -23.74 8.40
N ARG A 553 31.62 -22.80 7.95
CA ARG A 553 31.32 -22.53 6.53
C ARG A 553 32.05 -21.29 6.06
N ASP A 554 32.16 -21.13 4.75
CA ASP A 554 32.54 -19.86 4.15
C ASP A 554 31.35 -18.86 4.14
N ILE A 555 31.67 -17.57 4.07
CA ILE A 555 30.66 -16.50 4.06
C ILE A 555 29.64 -16.66 2.92
N PRO A 556 30.04 -16.86 1.65
CA PRO A 556 29.06 -17.07 0.58
C PRO A 556 28.22 -18.32 0.79
N GLY A 557 28.79 -19.40 1.33
CA GLY A 557 28.08 -20.64 1.61
C GLY A 557 27.00 -20.49 2.66
N THR A 558 27.14 -19.62 3.67
CA THR A 558 26.08 -19.39 4.69
C THR A 558 24.75 -18.87 4.13
N GLY A 559 24.80 -18.26 2.94
CA GLY A 559 23.68 -17.61 2.27
C GLY A 559 23.39 -16.21 2.80
N VAL A 560 22.88 -15.33 1.93
CA VAL A 560 22.39 -14.00 2.33
C VAL A 560 20.92 -14.04 2.68
N THR A 561 20.47 -13.09 3.50
CA THR A 561 19.04 -12.89 3.73
C THR A 561 18.41 -12.14 2.55
N THR A 562 17.12 -12.36 2.35
CA THR A 562 16.40 -11.75 1.22
C THR A 562 16.31 -10.23 1.37
N PHE A 563 16.74 -9.48 0.35
CA PHE A 563 16.50 -8.04 0.24
C PHE A 563 15.09 -7.79 -0.27
N ARG A 564 14.37 -6.85 0.33
CA ARG A 564 12.99 -6.51 -0.04
C ARG A 564 12.84 -5.00 -0.17
N PRO A 565 12.03 -4.51 -1.12
CA PRO A 565 11.55 -3.15 -1.05
C PRO A 565 10.67 -2.97 0.21
N PRO A 566 10.62 -1.76 0.79
CA PRO A 566 11.34 -0.57 0.34
C PRO A 566 12.76 -0.45 0.94
N TYR A 567 13.70 0.17 0.21
CA TYR A 567 15.08 0.43 0.66
C TYR A 567 15.15 1.21 1.99
N VAL A 568 14.26 2.19 2.15
CA VAL A 568 13.97 2.91 3.39
C VAL A 568 12.46 2.87 3.66
N PRO A 569 12.00 3.02 4.93
CA PRO A 569 10.57 3.06 5.23
C PRO A 569 9.82 4.11 4.40
N VAL A 570 8.62 3.74 3.92
CA VAL A 570 7.70 4.61 3.17
C VAL A 570 6.43 4.83 3.97
N SER A 571 5.92 6.06 4.01
CA SER A 571 4.65 6.34 4.68
C SER A 571 3.48 5.73 3.89
N ILE A 572 2.57 5.04 4.60
CA ILE A 572 1.36 4.48 3.99
C ILE A 572 0.51 5.59 3.34
N ALA A 573 0.47 6.76 3.98
CA ALA A 573 -0.29 7.92 3.51
C ALA A 573 0.22 8.46 2.16
N ALA A 574 1.53 8.41 1.89
CA ALA A 574 2.06 8.79 0.57
C ALA A 574 1.66 7.80 -0.53
N MET A 575 1.71 6.49 -0.26
CA MET A 575 1.27 5.48 -1.23
C MET A 575 -0.23 5.57 -1.53
N GLY A 576 -1.03 5.87 -0.51
CA GLY A 576 -2.48 6.02 -0.59
C GLY A 576 -2.95 7.46 -0.85
N ALA A 577 -2.09 8.35 -1.35
CA ALA A 577 -2.45 9.74 -1.61
C ALA A 577 -3.73 9.82 -2.47
N GLY A 578 -4.70 10.63 -2.02
CA GLY A 578 -6.04 10.74 -2.62
C GLY A 578 -7.06 9.70 -2.13
N GLY A 579 -6.63 8.53 -1.63
CA GLY A 579 -7.50 7.41 -1.24
C GLY A 579 -8.10 7.50 0.17
N ARG A 580 -8.48 8.69 0.65
CA ARG A 580 -9.04 8.91 2.00
C ARG A 580 -10.46 9.46 1.96
N GLY A 581 -11.29 9.05 2.92
CA GLY A 581 -12.69 9.50 2.99
C GLY A 581 -13.41 9.29 1.67
N LYS A 582 -14.08 10.34 1.15
CA LYS A 582 -14.75 10.31 -0.16
C LYS A 582 -13.80 10.16 -1.36
N GLY A 583 -12.49 10.31 -1.19
CA GLY A 583 -11.51 10.04 -2.23
C GLY A 583 -11.12 8.55 -2.36
N PHE A 584 -11.60 7.69 -1.47
CA PHE A 584 -11.32 6.24 -1.51
C PHE A 584 -11.90 5.55 -2.75
N ALA A 585 -13.13 5.93 -3.13
CA ALA A 585 -13.83 5.41 -4.30
C ALA A 585 -14.70 6.51 -4.91
N PRO A 586 -14.92 6.50 -6.24
CA PRO A 586 -15.77 7.50 -6.88
C PRO A 586 -17.24 7.33 -6.48
N GLU A 587 -17.95 8.44 -6.30
CA GLU A 587 -19.40 8.47 -6.08
C GLU A 587 -20.11 8.61 -7.43
N ARG A 588 -20.93 7.64 -7.84
CA ARG A 588 -21.78 7.74 -9.03
C ARG A 588 -23.17 8.23 -8.62
N LEU A 589 -23.57 9.37 -9.16
CA LEU A 589 -24.84 10.02 -8.83
C LEU A 589 -25.85 9.83 -9.95
N LEU A 590 -27.08 9.48 -9.60
CA LEU A 590 -28.19 9.42 -10.55
C LEU A 590 -28.50 10.82 -11.10
N THR A 591 -29.10 10.90 -12.29
CA THR A 591 -29.57 12.18 -12.85
C THR A 591 -30.63 12.83 -11.97
N SER A 592 -31.37 12.05 -11.16
CA SER A 592 -32.32 12.55 -10.16
C SER A 592 -31.75 12.80 -8.77
N ASP A 593 -30.43 12.67 -8.54
CA ASP A 593 -29.82 12.75 -7.18
C ASP A 593 -30.19 14.06 -6.47
N GLN A 594 -29.96 15.21 -7.11
CA GLN A 594 -30.29 16.50 -6.52
C GLN A 594 -31.80 16.65 -6.26
N ALA A 595 -32.63 16.31 -7.26
CA ALA A 595 -34.09 16.37 -7.13
C ALA A 595 -34.66 15.45 -6.03
N SER A 596 -33.95 14.36 -5.73
CA SER A 596 -34.28 13.43 -4.65
C SER A 596 -33.86 13.98 -3.29
N ARG A 597 -32.66 14.57 -3.18
CA ARG A 597 -32.18 15.22 -1.95
C ARG A 597 -32.97 16.47 -1.58
N ASP A 598 -33.44 17.23 -2.56
CA ASP A 598 -34.37 18.36 -2.36
C ASP A 598 -35.66 17.90 -1.64
N ARG A 599 -36.02 16.62 -1.76
CA ARG A 599 -37.14 15.95 -1.09
C ARG A 599 -36.71 15.16 0.15
N LEU A 600 -35.54 15.48 0.69
CA LEU A 600 -34.97 14.89 1.91
C LEU A 600 -34.76 13.37 1.84
N ALA A 601 -34.63 12.80 0.63
CA ALA A 601 -34.36 11.38 0.48
C ALA A 601 -32.95 11.04 1.00
N PRO A 602 -32.81 10.12 1.99
CA PRO A 602 -31.50 9.58 2.33
C PRO A 602 -31.01 8.68 1.20
N MET A 603 -29.71 8.78 0.91
CA MET A 603 -29.09 8.04 -0.18
C MET A 603 -28.33 6.83 0.36
N VAL A 604 -28.45 5.71 -0.33
CA VAL A 604 -27.83 4.43 0.03
C VAL A 604 -26.97 3.91 -1.12
N GLU A 605 -25.89 3.23 -0.75
CA GLU A 605 -24.90 2.70 -1.68
C GLU A 605 -25.41 1.42 -2.37
N ALA A 606 -25.31 1.39 -3.70
CA ALA A 606 -25.58 0.25 -4.55
C ALA A 606 -24.38 0.04 -5.48
N GLY A 607 -23.32 -0.58 -4.95
CA GLY A 607 -22.00 -0.54 -5.58
C GLY A 607 -21.43 0.88 -5.47
N LEU A 608 -21.00 1.46 -6.60
CA LEU A 608 -20.54 2.86 -6.64
C LEU A 608 -21.69 3.88 -6.77
N TRP A 609 -22.93 3.43 -6.97
CA TRP A 609 -24.10 4.29 -7.14
C TRP A 609 -24.72 4.70 -5.80
N TYR A 610 -25.21 5.93 -5.73
CA TYR A 610 -26.04 6.40 -4.63
C TYR A 610 -27.50 6.50 -5.09
N ARG A 611 -28.39 5.74 -4.44
CA ARG A 611 -29.82 5.65 -4.78
C ARG A 611 -30.70 6.15 -3.63
N PRO A 612 -31.88 6.75 -3.90
CA PRO A 612 -32.79 7.17 -2.84
C PRO A 612 -33.37 5.96 -2.10
N SER A 613 -33.24 5.93 -0.78
CA SER A 613 -33.76 4.85 0.07
C SER A 613 -35.28 4.95 0.24
N TYR A 614 -35.77 6.14 0.61
CA TYR A 614 -37.18 6.51 0.75
C TYR A 614 -37.33 8.03 0.67
N PHE A 615 -38.55 8.54 0.61
CA PHE A 615 -38.91 9.96 0.50
C PHE A 615 -39.82 10.36 1.67
N PRO A 616 -39.27 10.89 2.77
CA PRO A 616 -40.05 11.21 3.98
C PRO A 616 -41.01 12.38 3.78
N LYS A 617 -42.18 12.32 4.41
CA LYS A 617 -43.12 13.45 4.57
C LYS A 617 -43.08 14.02 5.99
N PRO A 618 -43.45 15.30 6.17
CA PRO A 618 -43.57 15.87 7.51
C PRO A 618 -44.46 15.02 8.42
N GLY A 619 -43.96 14.69 9.62
CA GLY A 619 -44.65 13.84 10.59
C GLY A 619 -44.24 12.37 10.57
N GLU A 620 -43.52 11.91 9.55
CA GLU A 620 -42.93 10.56 9.53
C GLU A 620 -41.57 10.59 10.26
N THR A 621 -41.43 9.74 11.27
CA THR A 621 -40.27 9.71 12.17
C THR A 621 -39.36 8.52 11.91
N THR A 622 -39.86 7.50 11.22
CA THR A 622 -39.09 6.29 10.85
C THR A 622 -39.09 6.07 9.34
N TRP A 623 -38.03 5.44 8.85
CA TRP A 623 -37.94 5.04 7.44
C TRP A 623 -39.08 4.09 7.03
N ARG A 624 -39.58 3.26 7.96
CA ARG A 624 -40.66 2.29 7.71
C ARG A 624 -42.00 2.97 7.48
N GLU A 625 -42.30 4.07 8.17
CA GLU A 625 -43.54 4.84 7.93
C GLU A 625 -43.58 5.38 6.49
N ALA A 626 -42.48 5.99 6.04
CA ALA A 626 -42.35 6.47 4.67
C ALA A 626 -42.43 5.33 3.64
N CYS A 627 -41.71 4.24 3.89
CA CYS A 627 -41.74 3.03 3.05
C CYS A 627 -43.16 2.44 2.95
N ASP A 628 -43.85 2.25 4.08
CA ASP A 628 -45.19 1.68 4.12
C ASP A 628 -46.19 2.55 3.33
N ARG A 629 -46.10 3.88 3.47
CA ARG A 629 -46.89 4.83 2.66
C ARG A 629 -46.57 4.72 1.18
N GLU A 630 -45.30 4.70 0.81
CA GLU A 630 -44.85 4.60 -0.59
C GLU A 630 -45.35 3.32 -1.27
N VAL A 631 -45.29 2.19 -0.57
CA VAL A 631 -45.83 0.91 -1.08
C VAL A 631 -47.33 1.01 -1.33
N ARG A 632 -48.10 1.52 -0.37
CA ARG A 632 -49.56 1.72 -0.54
C ARG A 632 -49.87 2.67 -1.70
N MET A 633 -49.14 3.78 -1.78
CA MET A 633 -49.24 4.76 -2.85
C MET A 633 -49.04 4.14 -4.25
N VAL A 634 -48.03 3.28 -4.42
CA VAL A 634 -47.83 2.55 -5.68
C VAL A 634 -48.98 1.59 -5.97
N ARG A 635 -49.47 0.86 -4.96
CA ARG A 635 -50.53 -0.14 -5.09
C ARG A 635 -51.91 0.47 -5.38
N GLU A 636 -52.18 1.68 -4.89
CA GLU A 636 -53.50 2.34 -4.95
C GLU A 636 -53.59 3.44 -6.04
N ALA A 637 -52.45 4.05 -6.39
CA ALA A 637 -52.39 5.15 -7.34
C ALA A 637 -51.26 4.97 -8.36
N VAL A 638 -50.14 5.64 -8.17
CA VAL A 638 -48.97 5.61 -9.05
C VAL A 638 -47.73 6.05 -8.28
N GLY A 639 -46.60 5.39 -8.49
CA GLY A 639 -45.31 5.83 -8.00
C GLY A 639 -44.27 5.92 -9.10
N VAL A 640 -43.26 6.77 -8.88
CA VAL A 640 -42.12 6.98 -9.77
C VAL A 640 -40.83 6.63 -9.02
N THR A 641 -39.98 5.78 -9.60
CA THR A 641 -38.65 5.50 -9.04
C THR A 641 -37.58 5.53 -10.12
N ASP A 642 -36.37 5.95 -9.73
CA ASP A 642 -35.23 6.02 -10.63
C ASP A 642 -34.52 4.65 -10.73
N VAL A 643 -34.51 4.10 -11.94
CA VAL A 643 -33.87 2.84 -12.31
C VAL A 643 -32.72 3.05 -13.30
N SER A 644 -32.21 4.28 -13.42
CA SER A 644 -31.11 4.66 -14.32
C SER A 644 -29.83 3.88 -14.03
N SER A 645 -29.63 3.40 -12.79
CA SER A 645 -28.46 2.60 -12.40
C SER A 645 -28.45 1.16 -12.95
N LEU A 646 -29.55 0.64 -13.52
CA LEU A 646 -29.54 -0.69 -14.16
C LEU A 646 -28.52 -0.71 -15.31
N GLY A 647 -27.76 -1.79 -15.45
CA GLY A 647 -26.86 -1.90 -16.61
C GLY A 647 -27.68 -1.96 -17.90
N LYS A 648 -27.19 -1.30 -18.95
CA LYS A 648 -27.84 -1.27 -20.26
C LYS A 648 -26.77 -1.53 -21.31
N ILE A 649 -26.98 -2.52 -22.16
CA ILE A 649 -26.05 -2.86 -23.23
C ILE A 649 -26.82 -2.91 -24.54
N ASP A 650 -26.39 -2.09 -25.48
CA ASP A 650 -26.87 -2.04 -26.84
C ASP A 650 -26.17 -3.15 -27.65
N VAL A 651 -26.96 -4.00 -28.31
CA VAL A 651 -26.50 -5.20 -29.02
C VAL A 651 -27.02 -5.14 -30.46
N GLN A 652 -26.10 -4.96 -31.42
CA GLN A 652 -26.42 -4.74 -32.82
C GLN A 652 -25.68 -5.72 -33.75
N GLY A 653 -26.28 -5.99 -34.91
CA GLY A 653 -25.69 -6.80 -35.99
C GLY A 653 -26.55 -7.99 -36.39
N SER A 654 -26.27 -8.62 -37.53
CA SER A 654 -27.10 -9.75 -38.00
C SER A 654 -27.03 -10.98 -37.10
N ASP A 655 -25.95 -11.14 -36.32
CA ASP A 655 -25.79 -12.25 -35.37
C ASP A 655 -26.26 -11.90 -33.95
N ALA A 656 -26.84 -10.71 -33.70
CA ALA A 656 -27.26 -10.27 -32.37
C ALA A 656 -28.20 -11.28 -31.68
N GLY A 657 -29.27 -11.72 -32.36
CA GLY A 657 -30.20 -12.70 -31.80
C GLY A 657 -29.54 -14.05 -31.49
N ARG A 658 -28.65 -14.51 -32.37
CA ARG A 658 -27.88 -15.75 -32.20
C ARG A 658 -26.91 -15.65 -31.01
N PHE A 659 -26.28 -14.49 -30.82
CA PHE A 659 -25.44 -14.22 -29.66
C PHE A 659 -26.22 -14.25 -28.36
N LEU A 660 -27.40 -13.61 -28.33
CA LEU A 660 -28.27 -13.67 -27.17
C LEU A 660 -28.74 -15.10 -26.85
N ASP A 661 -28.97 -15.95 -27.85
CA ASP A 661 -29.24 -17.38 -27.63
C ASP A 661 -28.06 -18.12 -27.00
N LEU A 662 -26.82 -17.71 -27.27
CA LEU A 662 -25.64 -18.34 -26.69
C LEU A 662 -25.42 -17.95 -25.21
N VAL A 663 -25.66 -16.69 -24.85
CA VAL A 663 -25.33 -16.15 -23.50
C VAL A 663 -26.48 -16.21 -22.51
N TYR A 664 -27.74 -16.09 -22.97
CA TYR A 664 -28.90 -16.33 -22.11
C TYR A 664 -29.32 -17.78 -22.14
N THR A 665 -30.06 -18.23 -21.14
CA THR A 665 -30.65 -19.58 -21.06
C THR A 665 -31.82 -19.81 -22.02
N GLY A 666 -32.57 -18.76 -22.37
CA GLY A 666 -33.71 -18.78 -23.30
C GLY A 666 -33.36 -18.49 -24.76
N MET A 667 -34.37 -18.50 -25.65
CA MET A 667 -34.24 -18.27 -27.11
C MET A 667 -34.66 -16.85 -27.52
N PHE A 668 -33.76 -15.91 -27.67
CA PHE A 668 -33.99 -14.50 -28.00
C PHE A 668 -34.06 -14.19 -29.49
N SER A 669 -33.43 -14.99 -30.36
CA SER A 669 -33.46 -14.80 -31.83
C SER A 669 -34.87 -14.80 -32.44
N THR A 670 -35.82 -15.49 -31.79
CA THR A 670 -37.23 -15.62 -32.23
C THR A 670 -38.17 -14.62 -31.54
N LEU A 671 -37.67 -13.72 -30.70
CA LEU A 671 -38.48 -12.67 -30.07
C LEU A 671 -38.99 -11.72 -31.16
N PRO A 672 -40.31 -11.44 -31.28
CA PRO A 672 -40.79 -10.48 -32.26
C PRO A 672 -40.25 -9.06 -31.99
N VAL A 673 -40.06 -8.26 -33.03
CA VAL A 673 -39.72 -6.84 -32.89
C VAL A 673 -40.80 -6.11 -32.07
N GLY A 674 -40.38 -5.18 -31.21
CA GLY A 674 -41.28 -4.49 -30.29
C GLY A 674 -41.66 -5.31 -29.05
N ARG A 675 -41.02 -6.47 -28.83
CA ARG A 675 -41.25 -7.30 -27.64
C ARG A 675 -40.02 -7.34 -26.74
N ILE A 676 -40.28 -7.61 -25.49
CA ILE A 676 -39.30 -7.73 -24.42
C ILE A 676 -39.36 -9.15 -23.85
N ARG A 677 -38.23 -9.67 -23.39
CA ARG A 677 -38.17 -10.95 -22.70
C ARG A 677 -37.21 -10.88 -21.52
N TYR A 678 -37.67 -11.38 -20.37
CA TYR A 678 -36.81 -11.64 -19.22
C TYR A 678 -35.93 -12.88 -19.47
N GLY A 679 -34.66 -12.80 -19.10
CA GLY A 679 -33.67 -13.84 -19.32
C GLY A 679 -32.73 -14.02 -18.13
N LEU A 680 -32.25 -15.25 -17.98
CA LEU A 680 -31.23 -15.62 -17.00
C LEU A 680 -29.93 -15.96 -17.74
N MET A 681 -28.81 -15.42 -17.31
CA MET A 681 -27.47 -15.80 -17.77
C MET A 681 -26.81 -16.71 -16.75
N LEU A 682 -26.04 -17.69 -17.23
CA LEU A 682 -25.26 -18.59 -16.38
C LEU A 682 -23.77 -18.35 -16.59
N ARG A 683 -22.99 -18.64 -15.54
CA ARG A 683 -21.55 -18.83 -15.66
C ARG A 683 -21.25 -20.20 -16.25
N GLU A 684 -20.03 -20.39 -16.71
CA GLU A 684 -19.53 -21.65 -17.27
C GLU A 684 -19.64 -22.83 -16.29
N ASP A 685 -19.66 -22.56 -14.97
CA ASP A 685 -19.83 -23.58 -13.92
C ASP A 685 -21.28 -24.01 -13.66
N GLY A 686 -22.25 -23.37 -14.33
CA GLY A 686 -23.69 -23.69 -14.27
C GLY A 686 -24.51 -22.91 -13.24
N HIS A 687 -23.89 -22.02 -12.46
CA HIS A 687 -24.60 -21.12 -11.55
C HIS A 687 -25.06 -19.85 -12.26
N VAL A 688 -26.00 -19.14 -11.65
CA VAL A 688 -26.48 -17.87 -12.16
C VAL A 688 -25.36 -16.83 -12.15
N LEU A 689 -25.19 -16.16 -13.29
CA LEU A 689 -24.33 -14.99 -13.42
C LEU A 689 -25.10 -13.73 -13.07
N ASP A 690 -26.18 -13.48 -13.81
CA ASP A 690 -27.07 -12.34 -13.64
C ASP A 690 -28.41 -12.60 -14.36
N ASP A 691 -29.37 -11.71 -14.17
CA ASP A 691 -30.63 -11.68 -14.91
C ASP A 691 -30.86 -10.33 -15.58
N GLY A 692 -31.95 -10.24 -16.34
CA GLY A 692 -32.39 -8.98 -16.92
C GLY A 692 -33.38 -9.15 -18.06
N THR A 693 -33.61 -8.08 -18.80
CA THR A 693 -34.54 -8.09 -19.94
C THR A 693 -33.82 -7.80 -21.24
N ALA A 694 -34.30 -8.34 -22.34
CA ALA A 694 -33.87 -7.96 -23.68
C ALA A 694 -35.08 -7.45 -24.48
N ALA A 695 -35.02 -6.20 -24.90
CA ALA A 695 -35.98 -5.61 -25.83
C ALA A 695 -35.44 -5.72 -27.26
N ARG A 696 -36.23 -6.30 -28.17
CA ARG A 696 -35.89 -6.34 -29.60
C ARG A 696 -36.43 -5.07 -30.27
N LEU A 697 -35.55 -4.15 -30.61
CA LEU A 697 -35.90 -2.83 -31.15
C LEU A 697 -36.15 -2.91 -32.66
N ASP A 698 -35.36 -3.71 -33.37
CA ASP A 698 -35.57 -4.10 -34.77
C ASP A 698 -35.02 -5.51 -35.05
N ASP A 699 -34.96 -5.93 -36.31
CA ASP A 699 -34.51 -7.28 -36.68
C ASP A 699 -33.06 -7.60 -36.29
N ARG A 700 -32.21 -6.59 -36.12
CA ARG A 700 -30.76 -6.68 -35.85
C ARG A 700 -30.34 -5.90 -34.59
N HIS A 701 -31.27 -5.31 -33.85
CA HIS A 701 -31.00 -4.42 -32.73
C HIS A 701 -31.75 -4.85 -31.48
N PHE A 702 -30.99 -5.13 -30.42
CA PHE A 702 -31.51 -5.42 -29.10
C PHE A 702 -30.93 -4.43 -28.08
N LEU A 703 -31.72 -4.12 -27.07
CA LEU A 703 -31.24 -3.47 -25.85
C LEU A 703 -31.46 -4.45 -24.70
N ILE A 704 -30.37 -4.84 -24.04
CA ILE A 704 -30.45 -5.67 -22.85
C ILE A 704 -30.24 -4.83 -21.60
N THR A 705 -30.99 -5.16 -20.55
CA THR A 705 -30.77 -4.65 -19.20
C THR A 705 -30.13 -5.72 -18.35
N THR A 706 -29.34 -5.29 -17.39
CA THR A 706 -28.72 -6.13 -16.35
C THR A 706 -29.03 -5.50 -15.00
N THR A 707 -28.72 -6.20 -13.94
CA THR A 707 -28.82 -5.63 -12.61
C THR A 707 -27.74 -4.54 -12.38
N THR A 708 -27.97 -3.63 -11.43
CA THR A 708 -27.05 -2.49 -11.18
C THR A 708 -25.65 -2.92 -10.76
N GLY A 709 -25.54 -3.87 -9.84
CA GLY A 709 -24.27 -4.35 -9.30
C GLY A 709 -23.43 -5.18 -10.28
N ALA A 710 -24.07 -5.90 -11.20
CA ALA A 710 -23.40 -6.79 -12.15
C ALA A 710 -23.16 -6.17 -13.53
N ALA A 711 -23.57 -4.92 -13.78
CA ALA A 711 -23.49 -4.28 -15.11
C ALA A 711 -22.11 -4.41 -15.77
N ASP A 712 -21.04 -4.05 -15.06
CA ASP A 712 -19.67 -4.13 -15.58
C ASP A 712 -19.20 -5.59 -15.73
N GLN A 713 -19.63 -6.48 -14.83
CA GLN A 713 -19.31 -7.91 -14.88
C GLN A 713 -19.95 -8.56 -16.12
N VAL A 714 -21.23 -8.30 -16.37
CA VAL A 714 -21.95 -8.81 -17.54
C VAL A 714 -21.35 -8.26 -18.82
N ALA A 715 -21.09 -6.95 -18.90
CA ALA A 715 -20.48 -6.36 -20.09
C ALA A 715 -19.12 -7.01 -20.43
N ARG A 716 -18.27 -7.22 -19.42
CA ARG A 716 -16.98 -7.91 -19.60
C ARG A 716 -17.15 -9.38 -19.99
N HIS A 717 -18.14 -10.08 -19.43
CA HIS A 717 -18.41 -11.46 -19.79
C HIS A 717 -18.88 -11.58 -21.25
N LEU A 718 -19.81 -10.72 -21.69
CA LEU A 718 -20.28 -10.72 -23.07
C LEU A 718 -19.15 -10.37 -24.05
N ASP A 719 -18.29 -9.40 -23.72
CA ASP A 719 -17.12 -9.05 -24.54
C ASP A 719 -16.13 -10.22 -24.63
N PHE A 720 -15.86 -10.92 -23.52
CA PHE A 720 -15.06 -12.14 -23.53
C PHE A 720 -15.68 -13.23 -24.41
N VAL A 721 -16.98 -13.51 -24.27
CA VAL A 721 -17.64 -14.55 -25.08
C VAL A 721 -17.59 -14.19 -26.57
N HIS A 722 -17.79 -12.92 -26.90
CA HIS A 722 -17.68 -12.42 -28.26
C HIS A 722 -16.27 -12.64 -28.82
N GLN A 723 -15.23 -12.16 -28.11
CA GLN A 723 -13.84 -12.27 -28.59
C GLN A 723 -13.32 -13.71 -28.62
N ALA A 724 -13.69 -14.54 -27.64
CA ALA A 724 -13.15 -15.89 -27.51
C ALA A 724 -13.88 -16.93 -28.37
N PHE A 725 -15.21 -16.79 -28.56
CA PHE A 725 -16.04 -17.82 -29.21
C PHE A 725 -16.74 -17.35 -30.48
N CYS A 726 -16.92 -16.04 -30.66
CA CYS A 726 -17.78 -15.47 -31.72
C CYS A 726 -17.07 -14.39 -32.56
N ALA A 727 -15.73 -14.39 -32.61
CA ALA A 727 -14.94 -13.29 -33.19
C ALA A 727 -15.24 -12.99 -34.68
N THR A 728 -15.87 -13.93 -35.40
CA THR A 728 -16.23 -13.78 -36.82
C THR A 728 -17.69 -13.38 -37.05
N TRP A 729 -18.48 -13.20 -35.99
CA TRP A 729 -19.90 -12.88 -36.09
C TRP A 729 -20.10 -11.38 -36.35
N ASP A 730 -21.16 -11.01 -37.08
CA ASP A 730 -21.56 -9.60 -37.23
C ASP A 730 -22.29 -9.14 -35.97
N LEU A 731 -21.50 -8.68 -35.00
CA LEU A 731 -21.95 -8.30 -33.67
C LEU A 731 -21.20 -7.06 -33.15
N ARG A 732 -21.95 -6.11 -32.58
CA ARG A 732 -21.45 -4.97 -31.82
C ARG A 732 -22.14 -4.93 -30.47
N LEU A 733 -21.34 -4.79 -29.42
CA LEU A 733 -21.80 -4.65 -28.04
C LEU A 733 -21.35 -3.28 -27.55
N THR A 734 -22.28 -2.47 -27.02
CA THR A 734 -21.95 -1.14 -26.50
C THR A 734 -22.69 -0.91 -25.18
N PRO A 735 -21.99 -0.84 -24.04
CA PRO A 735 -22.59 -0.39 -22.80
C PRO A 735 -23.16 1.03 -22.97
N VAL A 736 -24.46 1.19 -22.71
CA VAL A 736 -25.20 2.46 -22.79
C VAL A 736 -25.87 2.81 -21.46
N THR A 737 -25.39 2.22 -20.36
CA THR A 737 -25.87 2.42 -18.98
C THR A 737 -26.01 3.89 -18.62
N GLU A 738 -24.98 4.70 -18.92
CA GLU A 738 -24.93 6.12 -18.57
C GLU A 738 -25.50 7.04 -19.66
N VAL A 739 -25.82 6.50 -20.83
CA VAL A 739 -26.40 7.28 -21.93
C VAL A 739 -27.87 7.60 -21.68
N TYR A 740 -28.57 6.73 -20.94
CA TYR A 740 -30.00 6.84 -20.70
C TYR A 740 -30.33 6.96 -19.21
N ALA A 741 -31.06 8.02 -18.87
CA ALA A 741 -31.84 8.07 -17.64
C ALA A 741 -33.13 7.28 -17.85
N GLN A 742 -33.55 6.50 -16.85
CA GLN A 742 -34.72 5.62 -16.94
C GLN A 742 -35.51 5.61 -15.64
N PHE A 743 -36.81 5.83 -15.75
CA PHE A 743 -37.72 5.90 -14.60
C PHE A 743 -38.82 4.87 -14.73
N ALA A 744 -39.05 4.11 -13.66
CA ALA A 744 -40.18 3.21 -13.56
C ALA A 744 -41.39 3.97 -13.00
N VAL A 745 -42.50 3.92 -13.74
CA VAL A 745 -43.82 4.46 -13.39
C VAL A 745 -44.74 3.26 -13.16
N ALA A 746 -45.14 3.04 -11.92
CA ALA A 746 -45.84 1.83 -11.50
C ALA A 746 -47.10 2.14 -10.71
N GLY A 747 -48.17 1.38 -10.95
CA GLY A 747 -49.45 1.49 -10.24
C GLY A 747 -50.65 1.49 -11.19
N PRO A 748 -51.89 1.35 -10.67
CA PRO A 748 -53.10 1.33 -11.48
C PRO A 748 -53.31 2.61 -12.32
N LYS A 749 -52.73 3.74 -11.93
CA LYS A 749 -52.79 5.02 -12.68
C LYS A 749 -51.56 5.29 -13.55
N ALA A 750 -50.62 4.35 -13.69
CA ALA A 750 -49.37 4.55 -14.42
C ALA A 750 -49.60 4.93 -15.90
N ARG A 751 -50.54 4.26 -16.59
CA ARG A 751 -50.91 4.62 -17.97
C ARG A 751 -51.47 6.04 -18.04
N ALA A 752 -52.41 6.38 -17.15
CA ALA A 752 -53.03 7.70 -17.13
C ALA A 752 -52.01 8.82 -16.93
N LEU A 753 -50.99 8.60 -16.08
CA LEU A 753 -49.87 9.53 -15.92
C LEU A 753 -49.11 9.72 -17.24
N LEU A 754 -48.69 8.62 -17.87
CA LEU A 754 -47.90 8.67 -19.10
C LEU A 754 -48.66 9.29 -20.28
N ASP A 755 -49.96 9.08 -20.39
CA ASP A 755 -50.80 9.71 -21.42
C ASP A 755 -50.82 11.25 -21.32
N THR A 756 -50.47 11.82 -20.15
CA THR A 756 -50.30 13.28 -20.01
C THR A 756 -48.90 13.79 -20.35
N LEU A 757 -47.91 12.91 -20.39
CA LEU A 757 -46.49 13.24 -20.57
C LEU A 757 -46.05 13.05 -22.03
N LEU A 758 -46.45 11.94 -22.64
CA LEU A 758 -46.01 11.56 -23.98
C LEU A 758 -46.69 12.45 -25.04
N ASP A 759 -45.99 12.74 -26.13
CA ASP A 759 -46.55 13.50 -27.24
C ASP A 759 -47.69 12.75 -27.96
N ALA A 760 -47.73 11.42 -27.80
CA ALA A 760 -48.83 10.55 -28.21
C ALA A 760 -49.17 9.56 -27.09
N PRO A 761 -50.47 9.21 -26.90
CA PRO A 761 -50.88 8.31 -25.83
C PRO A 761 -50.25 6.92 -25.97
N VAL A 762 -50.13 6.20 -24.85
CA VAL A 762 -49.50 4.86 -24.77
C VAL A 762 -50.15 3.88 -25.74
N GLY A 763 -51.48 3.95 -25.89
CA GLY A 763 -52.27 3.05 -26.75
C GLY A 763 -52.19 1.57 -26.32
N ASP A 764 -52.35 0.66 -27.29
CA ASP A 764 -52.44 -0.78 -27.04
C ASP A 764 -51.07 -1.47 -26.87
N LEU A 765 -50.13 -0.88 -26.14
CA LEU A 765 -48.83 -1.50 -25.86
C LEU A 765 -49.02 -2.73 -24.95
N PRO A 766 -48.83 -3.99 -25.41
CA PRO A 766 -49.03 -5.19 -24.58
C PRO A 766 -47.95 -5.33 -23.48
N PHE A 767 -48.25 -6.09 -22.42
CA PHE A 767 -47.25 -6.44 -21.40
C PHE A 767 -46.00 -7.06 -22.04
N MET A 768 -44.81 -6.70 -21.56
CA MET A 768 -43.51 -7.02 -22.20
C MET A 768 -43.42 -6.48 -23.64
N GLY A 769 -43.99 -5.30 -23.88
CA GLY A 769 -43.93 -4.57 -25.14
C GLY A 769 -42.97 -3.39 -25.06
N TYR A 770 -42.35 -3.06 -26.18
CA TYR A 770 -41.47 -1.91 -26.38
C TYR A 770 -42.03 -1.01 -27.49
N ARG A 771 -41.86 0.30 -27.33
CA ARG A 771 -42.11 1.27 -28.40
C ARG A 771 -41.16 2.48 -28.28
N ALA A 772 -40.70 3.00 -29.41
CA ALA A 772 -40.10 4.33 -29.48
C ALA A 772 -41.19 5.40 -29.35
N VAL A 773 -40.98 6.40 -28.49
CA VAL A 773 -41.94 7.47 -28.19
C VAL A 773 -41.22 8.81 -28.14
N THR A 774 -41.95 9.91 -27.99
CA THR A 774 -41.38 11.24 -27.78
C THR A 774 -42.01 11.93 -26.57
N VAL A 775 -41.21 12.73 -25.87
CA VAL A 775 -41.62 13.55 -24.71
C VAL A 775 -41.15 14.97 -24.96
N GLY A 776 -42.07 15.89 -25.24
CA GLY A 776 -41.73 17.27 -25.57
C GLY A 776 -40.79 17.37 -26.78
N GLY A 777 -40.97 16.49 -27.77
CA GLY A 777 -40.09 16.39 -28.94
C GLY A 777 -38.76 15.67 -28.72
N VAL A 778 -38.43 15.26 -27.49
CA VAL A 778 -37.22 14.45 -27.19
C VAL A 778 -37.50 12.98 -27.48
N ALA A 779 -36.63 12.33 -28.25
CA ALA A 779 -36.72 10.89 -28.51
C ALA A 779 -36.54 10.08 -27.21
N ALA A 780 -37.48 9.17 -26.97
CA ALA A 780 -37.56 8.37 -25.76
C ALA A 780 -37.93 6.91 -26.09
N ARG A 781 -37.76 6.04 -25.09
CA ARG A 781 -38.07 4.61 -25.19
C ARG A 781 -39.04 4.24 -24.08
N LEU A 782 -40.14 3.59 -24.43
CA LEU A 782 -41.14 3.12 -23.48
C LEU A 782 -41.15 1.59 -23.44
N PHE A 783 -41.00 1.04 -22.24
CA PHE A 783 -41.01 -0.40 -21.97
C PHE A 783 -42.17 -0.74 -21.04
N ARG A 784 -43.09 -1.61 -21.44
CA ARG A 784 -44.17 -2.08 -20.54
C ARG A 784 -43.69 -3.29 -19.73
N ILE A 785 -42.85 -3.00 -18.74
CA ILE A 785 -42.26 -3.95 -17.78
C ILE A 785 -42.53 -3.49 -16.35
N SER A 786 -42.52 -4.43 -15.41
CA SER A 786 -42.84 -4.14 -14.01
C SER A 786 -42.03 -5.02 -13.07
N PHE A 787 -41.38 -4.37 -12.12
CA PHE A 787 -40.73 -5.02 -10.98
C PHE A 787 -41.52 -4.82 -9.68
N SER A 788 -42.65 -4.10 -9.72
CA SER A 788 -43.53 -3.91 -8.56
C SER A 788 -44.67 -4.93 -8.50
N GLY A 789 -44.99 -5.59 -9.63
CA GLY A 789 -46.17 -6.43 -9.76
C GLY A 789 -47.48 -5.68 -10.04
N GLU A 790 -47.43 -4.34 -10.14
CA GLU A 790 -48.51 -3.53 -10.70
C GLU A 790 -48.35 -3.37 -12.20
N GLN A 791 -49.34 -2.77 -12.86
CA GLN A 791 -49.14 -2.17 -14.17
C GLN A 791 -47.93 -1.23 -14.09
N GLY A 792 -46.93 -1.49 -14.92
CA GLY A 792 -45.65 -0.78 -14.89
C GLY A 792 -45.16 -0.42 -16.29
N TYR A 793 -44.51 0.73 -16.36
CA TYR A 793 -43.81 1.21 -17.53
C TYR A 793 -42.46 1.77 -17.10
N GLU A 794 -41.44 1.57 -17.92
CA GLU A 794 -40.17 2.25 -17.79
C GLU A 794 -39.99 3.18 -18.98
N ILE A 795 -39.73 4.46 -18.70
CA ILE A 795 -39.47 5.47 -19.73
C ILE A 795 -38.00 5.88 -19.67
N ALA A 796 -37.30 5.76 -20.80
CA ALA A 796 -35.90 6.12 -20.93
C ALA A 796 -35.70 7.28 -21.90
N VAL A 797 -34.90 8.25 -21.48
CA VAL A 797 -34.49 9.44 -22.25
C VAL A 797 -32.97 9.59 -22.19
N PRO A 798 -32.33 10.35 -23.11
CA PRO A 798 -30.93 10.70 -22.95
C PRO A 798 -30.68 11.32 -21.57
N ALA A 799 -29.57 10.97 -20.93
CA ALA A 799 -29.30 11.29 -19.53
C ALA A 799 -29.39 12.80 -19.19
N ASP A 800 -29.05 13.67 -20.15
CA ASP A 800 -29.14 15.13 -20.02
C ASP A 800 -30.56 15.63 -19.67
N TYR A 801 -31.60 14.86 -20.00
CA TYR A 801 -33.00 15.18 -19.71
C TYR A 801 -33.53 14.48 -18.45
N GLY A 802 -32.70 13.68 -17.78
CA GLY A 802 -33.12 12.80 -16.68
C GLY A 802 -33.73 13.54 -15.50
N GLU A 803 -33.06 14.59 -15.00
CA GLU A 803 -33.58 15.35 -13.85
C GLU A 803 -34.92 16.04 -14.17
N ALA A 804 -35.01 16.67 -15.34
CA ALA A 804 -36.22 17.36 -15.79
C ALA A 804 -37.39 16.38 -15.91
N LEU A 805 -37.15 15.22 -16.52
CA LEU A 805 -38.15 14.17 -16.63
C LEU A 805 -38.59 13.64 -15.25
N PHE A 806 -37.65 13.41 -14.33
CA PHE A 806 -38.00 12.97 -12.97
C PHE A 806 -38.90 13.97 -12.25
N ARG A 807 -38.55 15.27 -12.29
CA ARG A 807 -39.34 16.33 -11.67
C ARG A 807 -40.75 16.40 -12.26
N ASP A 808 -40.89 16.32 -13.58
CA ASP A 808 -42.20 16.36 -14.25
C ASP A 808 -43.05 15.10 -13.95
N LEU A 809 -42.44 13.92 -14.03
CA LEU A 809 -43.09 12.66 -13.66
C LEU A 809 -43.62 12.69 -12.22
N VAL A 810 -42.80 13.15 -11.28
CA VAL A 810 -43.18 13.23 -9.86
C VAL A 810 -44.30 14.25 -9.64
N ALA A 811 -44.22 15.45 -10.24
CA ALA A 811 -45.25 16.46 -10.12
C ALA A 811 -46.61 15.94 -10.65
N ARG A 812 -46.60 15.27 -11.81
CA ARG A 812 -47.81 14.64 -12.37
C ARG A 812 -48.32 13.50 -11.50
N ALA A 813 -47.44 12.67 -10.95
CA ALA A 813 -47.81 11.61 -10.03
C ALA A 813 -48.55 12.19 -8.80
N GLU A 814 -48.05 13.27 -8.23
CA GLU A 814 -48.67 13.95 -7.07
C GLU A 814 -50.09 14.42 -7.38
N THR A 815 -50.38 14.91 -8.59
CA THR A 815 -51.75 15.27 -9.01
C THR A 815 -52.73 14.09 -9.05
N LEU A 816 -52.21 12.86 -9.17
CA LEU A 816 -52.99 11.62 -9.24
C LEU A 816 -53.08 10.90 -7.89
N GLY A 817 -52.59 11.52 -6.81
CA GLY A 817 -52.47 10.92 -5.48
C GLY A 817 -51.24 10.02 -5.30
N GLY A 818 -50.29 10.11 -6.24
CA GLY A 818 -49.03 9.39 -6.28
C GLY A 818 -47.83 10.21 -5.80
N GLY A 819 -46.62 9.77 -6.19
CA GLY A 819 -45.37 10.46 -5.85
C GLY A 819 -44.11 9.63 -6.11
N PRO A 820 -42.94 10.08 -5.63
CA PRO A 820 -41.70 9.32 -5.75
C PRO A 820 -41.65 8.20 -4.70
N TYR A 821 -40.97 7.09 -5.01
CA TYR A 821 -40.67 6.03 -4.05
C TYR A 821 -39.24 5.53 -4.17
N GLY A 822 -38.65 5.17 -3.03
CA GLY A 822 -37.26 4.76 -2.93
C GLY A 822 -37.05 3.25 -3.04
N ILE A 823 -35.79 2.82 -2.90
CA ILE A 823 -35.45 1.41 -3.02
C ILE A 823 -36.02 0.53 -1.90
N GLU A 824 -36.35 1.08 -0.73
CA GLU A 824 -36.98 0.30 0.34
C GLU A 824 -38.39 -0.13 -0.04
N ALA A 825 -39.19 0.80 -0.57
CA ALA A 825 -40.51 0.49 -1.10
C ALA A 825 -40.43 -0.44 -2.32
N LEU A 826 -39.45 -0.24 -3.21
CA LEU A 826 -39.19 -1.16 -4.32
C LEU A 826 -38.88 -2.58 -3.82
N ASN A 827 -38.11 -2.72 -2.74
CA ASN A 827 -37.81 -4.00 -2.10
C ASN A 827 -39.06 -4.69 -1.54
N VAL A 828 -39.97 -3.95 -0.89
CA VAL A 828 -41.25 -4.52 -0.44
C VAL A 828 -42.05 -5.03 -1.64
N LEU A 829 -42.24 -4.17 -2.65
CA LEU A 829 -43.08 -4.48 -3.81
C LEU A 829 -42.59 -5.71 -4.58
N ARG A 830 -41.27 -5.88 -4.73
CA ARG A 830 -40.68 -7.03 -5.44
C ARG A 830 -40.69 -8.30 -4.59
N ILE A 831 -40.51 -8.21 -3.27
CA ILE A 831 -40.58 -9.37 -2.35
C ILE A 831 -42.00 -9.91 -2.33
N GLU A 832 -43.02 -9.06 -2.29
CA GLU A 832 -44.43 -9.47 -2.39
C GLU A 832 -44.70 -10.32 -3.64
N LYS A 833 -43.93 -10.11 -4.71
CA LYS A 833 -44.02 -10.84 -5.99
C LYS A 833 -43.02 -11.97 -6.15
N GLY A 834 -42.15 -12.21 -5.18
CA GLY A 834 -41.08 -13.21 -5.29
C GLY A 834 -40.03 -12.89 -6.35
N PHE A 835 -39.91 -11.63 -6.76
CA PHE A 835 -38.92 -11.24 -7.76
C PHE A 835 -37.52 -11.17 -7.17
N LEU A 836 -36.56 -11.53 -8.01
CA LEU A 836 -35.17 -11.76 -7.62
C LEU A 836 -34.35 -10.49 -7.70
N THR A 837 -33.34 -10.42 -6.85
CA THR A 837 -32.26 -9.44 -6.94
C THR A 837 -30.93 -10.17 -6.72
N HIS A 838 -29.82 -9.45 -6.71
CA HIS A 838 -28.53 -10.01 -6.32
C HIS A 838 -28.54 -10.70 -4.94
N ALA A 839 -29.46 -10.33 -4.04
CA ALA A 839 -29.59 -10.99 -2.74
C ALA A 839 -29.94 -12.48 -2.90
N GLU A 840 -30.67 -12.85 -3.95
CA GLU A 840 -31.01 -14.24 -4.29
C GLU A 840 -30.00 -14.87 -5.28
N MET A 841 -29.12 -14.08 -5.88
CA MET A 841 -28.12 -14.51 -6.87
C MET A 841 -26.71 -14.36 -6.31
N ASP A 842 -26.42 -15.04 -5.21
CA ASP A 842 -25.19 -14.88 -4.41
C ASP A 842 -23.93 -15.56 -4.98
N GLY A 843 -23.98 -15.99 -6.24
CA GLY A 843 -22.92 -16.73 -6.92
C GLY A 843 -22.90 -18.24 -6.70
N ARG A 844 -23.66 -18.79 -5.74
CA ARG A 844 -23.73 -20.24 -5.44
C ARG A 844 -25.05 -20.89 -5.83
N VAL A 845 -25.97 -20.07 -6.32
CA VAL A 845 -27.34 -20.44 -6.65
C VAL A 845 -27.44 -20.85 -8.12
N THR A 846 -28.15 -21.95 -8.38
CA THR A 846 -28.46 -22.44 -9.73
C THR A 846 -29.84 -21.95 -10.18
N ALA A 847 -30.12 -22.01 -11.49
CA ALA A 847 -31.46 -21.75 -12.00
C ALA A 847 -32.52 -22.65 -11.33
N ALA A 848 -32.17 -23.91 -11.01
CA ALA A 848 -33.08 -24.85 -10.36
C ALA A 848 -33.38 -24.48 -8.90
N ASP A 849 -32.39 -23.93 -8.18
CA ASP A 849 -32.55 -23.43 -6.81
C ASP A 849 -33.56 -22.29 -6.78
N LEU A 850 -33.48 -21.36 -7.74
CA LEU A 850 -34.43 -20.23 -7.91
C LEU A 850 -35.84 -20.63 -8.38
N GLY A 851 -36.04 -21.89 -8.76
CA GLY A 851 -37.30 -22.32 -9.40
C GLY A 851 -37.41 -21.90 -10.87
N LEU A 852 -36.33 -21.39 -11.47
CA LEU A 852 -36.25 -20.96 -12.86
C LEU A 852 -35.57 -21.98 -13.78
N GLY A 853 -35.37 -23.23 -13.32
CA GLY A 853 -34.67 -24.27 -14.09
C GLY A 853 -35.29 -24.56 -15.46
N ALA A 854 -36.63 -24.40 -15.59
CA ALA A 854 -37.34 -24.54 -16.85
C ALA A 854 -37.00 -23.46 -17.90
N MET A 855 -36.37 -22.34 -17.51
CA MET A 855 -35.90 -21.31 -18.43
C MET A 855 -34.66 -21.76 -19.23
N ILE A 856 -33.95 -22.80 -18.77
CA ILE A 856 -32.86 -23.41 -19.52
C ILE A 856 -33.44 -24.18 -20.71
N SER A 857 -33.41 -23.55 -21.89
CA SER A 857 -34.00 -24.12 -23.10
C SER A 857 -33.39 -25.48 -23.44
N ALA A 858 -34.22 -26.50 -23.61
CA ALA A 858 -33.79 -27.79 -24.14
C ALA A 858 -33.39 -27.72 -25.62
N LYS A 859 -33.90 -26.74 -26.38
CA LYS A 859 -33.82 -26.66 -27.84
C LYS A 859 -32.51 -26.09 -28.40
N LYS A 860 -31.66 -25.52 -27.55
CA LYS A 860 -30.38 -24.90 -27.95
C LYS A 860 -29.36 -25.05 -26.84
N ASP A 861 -28.08 -24.82 -27.16
CA ASP A 861 -27.03 -24.77 -26.15
C ASP A 861 -26.77 -23.33 -25.66
N CYS A 862 -26.19 -23.18 -24.48
CA CYS A 862 -25.72 -21.89 -23.97
C CYS A 862 -24.62 -22.06 -22.93
N ILE A 863 -23.92 -20.96 -22.66
CA ILE A 863 -22.93 -20.90 -21.60
C ILE A 863 -23.53 -21.44 -20.29
N GLY A 864 -22.79 -22.34 -19.64
CA GLY A 864 -23.16 -22.94 -18.35
C GLY A 864 -24.17 -24.08 -18.39
N LYS A 865 -24.88 -24.33 -19.51
CA LYS A 865 -25.96 -25.34 -19.56
C LYS A 865 -25.47 -26.74 -19.21
N ALA A 866 -24.40 -27.21 -19.83
CA ALA A 866 -23.84 -28.54 -19.56
C ALA A 866 -23.41 -28.68 -18.09
N ALA A 867 -22.77 -27.65 -17.54
CA ALA A 867 -22.30 -27.66 -16.17
C ALA A 867 -23.46 -27.63 -15.16
N ALA A 868 -24.57 -26.94 -15.46
CA ALA A 868 -25.76 -26.87 -14.63
C ALA A 868 -26.46 -28.23 -14.43
N GLN A 869 -26.18 -29.23 -15.29
CA GLN A 869 -26.74 -30.57 -15.22
C GLN A 869 -25.93 -31.54 -14.34
N ARG A 870 -24.80 -31.10 -13.77
CA ARG A 870 -23.95 -31.97 -12.94
C ARG A 870 -24.67 -32.44 -11.67
N PRO A 871 -24.40 -33.69 -11.22
CA PRO A 871 -24.88 -34.16 -9.92
C PRO A 871 -24.53 -33.18 -8.80
N GLY A 872 -25.50 -32.89 -7.93
CA GLY A 872 -25.34 -31.95 -6.81
C GLY A 872 -25.67 -30.49 -7.12
N LEU A 873 -25.86 -30.11 -8.39
CA LEU A 873 -26.38 -28.79 -8.80
C LEU A 873 -27.90 -28.76 -8.98
N THR A 874 -28.54 -29.91 -8.81
CA THR A 874 -29.99 -30.07 -8.78
C THR A 874 -30.38 -31.08 -7.70
N GLY A 875 -31.64 -31.06 -7.26
CA GLY A 875 -32.21 -32.11 -6.40
C GLY A 875 -32.54 -31.65 -4.97
N ALA A 876 -33.01 -32.60 -4.15
CA ALA A 876 -33.58 -32.33 -2.83
C ALA A 876 -32.55 -31.87 -1.78
N ALA A 877 -31.26 -32.17 -1.97
CA ALA A 877 -30.21 -31.76 -1.06
C ALA A 877 -29.90 -30.24 -1.13
N ARG A 878 -30.37 -29.55 -2.18
CA ARG A 878 -30.11 -28.13 -2.38
C ARG A 878 -31.10 -27.23 -1.64
N GLY A 879 -30.62 -26.04 -1.27
CA GLY A 879 -31.47 -24.95 -0.85
C GLY A 879 -32.29 -24.46 -2.04
N GLN A 880 -33.60 -24.44 -1.91
CA GLN A 880 -34.54 -23.99 -2.93
C GLN A 880 -35.23 -22.72 -2.44
N LEU A 881 -35.40 -21.75 -3.35
CA LEU A 881 -36.06 -20.50 -3.05
C LEU A 881 -37.53 -20.74 -2.66
N ILE A 882 -37.90 -20.22 -1.50
CA ILE A 882 -39.25 -20.25 -0.94
C ILE A 882 -39.62 -18.88 -0.37
N GLY A 883 -40.91 -18.70 -0.07
CA GLY A 883 -41.42 -17.62 0.75
C GLY A 883 -41.52 -18.02 2.22
N LEU A 884 -41.30 -17.07 3.12
CA LEU A 884 -41.61 -17.18 4.55
C LEU A 884 -42.59 -16.07 4.96
N GLN A 885 -43.47 -16.38 5.91
CA GLN A 885 -44.37 -15.41 6.52
C GLN A 885 -44.33 -15.50 8.04
N SER A 886 -44.43 -14.35 8.72
CA SER A 886 -44.60 -14.27 10.17
C SER A 886 -45.34 -13.00 10.57
N ASP A 887 -46.09 -13.07 11.68
CA ASP A 887 -46.65 -11.88 12.33
C ASP A 887 -45.61 -11.15 13.20
N GLU A 888 -44.50 -11.84 13.54
CA GLU A 888 -43.39 -11.29 14.31
C GLU A 888 -42.25 -10.80 13.40
N PRO A 889 -41.42 -9.84 13.84
CA PRO A 889 -40.28 -9.35 13.07
C PRO A 889 -39.26 -10.44 12.72
N ILE A 890 -38.82 -10.45 11.47
CA ILE A 890 -37.76 -11.33 10.95
C ILE A 890 -36.64 -10.52 10.30
N SER A 891 -35.49 -11.13 10.02
CA SER A 891 -34.32 -10.45 9.46
C SER A 891 -33.66 -11.22 8.32
N ALA A 892 -33.04 -10.48 7.39
CA ALA A 892 -32.17 -11.05 6.37
C ALA A 892 -30.85 -11.53 6.99
N GLY A 893 -30.32 -12.63 6.47
CA GLY A 893 -29.15 -13.34 7.01
C GLY A 893 -29.46 -14.33 8.14
N ALA A 894 -30.73 -14.40 8.60
CA ALA A 894 -31.14 -15.37 9.60
C ALA A 894 -31.06 -16.80 9.06
N HIS A 895 -30.78 -17.76 9.95
CA HIS A 895 -30.71 -19.18 9.61
C HIS A 895 -32.01 -19.90 9.93
N LEU A 896 -32.32 -20.93 9.14
CA LEU A 896 -33.55 -21.72 9.27
C LEU A 896 -33.25 -23.09 9.89
N PHE A 897 -34.09 -23.48 10.83
CA PHE A 897 -34.00 -24.73 11.59
C PHE A 897 -35.38 -25.38 11.69
N ARG A 898 -35.43 -26.67 11.99
CA ARG A 898 -36.69 -27.30 12.39
C ARG A 898 -37.07 -26.88 13.81
N PRO A 899 -38.36 -26.64 14.10
CA PRO A 899 -38.80 -26.38 15.47
C PRO A 899 -38.40 -27.52 16.42
N GLY A 900 -37.79 -27.17 17.55
CA GLY A 900 -37.34 -28.14 18.56
C GLY A 900 -35.95 -28.75 18.31
N GLU A 901 -35.32 -28.53 17.16
CA GLU A 901 -33.93 -28.94 16.94
C GLU A 901 -32.94 -27.99 17.62
N ALA A 902 -31.76 -28.52 17.93
CA ALA A 902 -30.64 -27.73 18.43
C ALA A 902 -30.21 -26.70 17.36
N ILE A 903 -29.81 -25.51 17.79
CA ILE A 903 -29.33 -24.46 16.89
C ILE A 903 -27.82 -24.64 16.72
N THR A 904 -27.40 -25.40 15.71
CA THR A 904 -25.98 -25.63 15.38
C THR A 904 -25.75 -25.54 13.87
N PRO A 905 -24.50 -25.36 13.40
CA PRO A 905 -24.21 -25.34 11.96
C PRO A 905 -24.71 -26.59 11.22
N GLU A 906 -24.69 -27.76 11.87
CA GLU A 906 -25.06 -29.05 11.28
C GLU A 906 -26.57 -29.19 11.05
N THR A 907 -27.39 -28.57 11.91
CA THR A 907 -28.86 -28.62 11.86
C THR A 907 -29.47 -27.47 11.05
N SER A 908 -28.66 -26.50 10.61
CA SER A 908 -29.14 -25.42 9.75
C SER A 908 -29.58 -25.96 8.39
N GLU A 909 -30.84 -25.70 8.03
CA GLU A 909 -31.46 -26.17 6.79
C GLU A 909 -31.48 -25.11 5.69
N GLY A 910 -31.11 -23.87 5.99
CA GLY A 910 -31.29 -22.76 5.07
C GLY A 910 -30.97 -21.40 5.66
N HIS A 911 -31.18 -20.36 4.85
CA HIS A 911 -30.98 -18.97 5.25
C HIS A 911 -31.95 -18.03 4.53
N VAL A 912 -32.19 -16.88 5.15
CA VAL A 912 -33.04 -15.81 4.63
C VAL A 912 -32.21 -14.82 3.83
N THR A 913 -32.63 -14.50 2.60
CA THR A 913 -31.93 -13.57 1.70
C THR A 913 -32.51 -12.17 1.80
N SER A 914 -33.84 -12.05 1.75
CA SER A 914 -34.53 -10.77 1.67
C SER A 914 -35.73 -10.74 2.60
N VAL A 915 -35.99 -9.60 3.24
CA VAL A 915 -37.09 -9.42 4.20
C VAL A 915 -37.79 -8.10 3.95
N CYS A 916 -39.10 -8.07 4.15
CA CYS A 916 -39.86 -6.85 4.31
C CYS A 916 -41.04 -7.04 5.25
N PHE A 917 -41.53 -5.94 5.81
CA PHE A 917 -42.92 -5.89 6.26
C PHE A 917 -43.81 -5.48 5.07
N SER A 918 -44.89 -6.21 4.81
CA SER A 918 -45.86 -5.83 3.78
C SER A 918 -47.00 -5.03 4.40
N PRO A 919 -47.15 -3.74 4.08
CA PRO A 919 -48.27 -2.93 4.57
C PRO A 919 -49.60 -3.28 3.90
N VAL A 920 -49.57 -4.09 2.83
CA VAL A 920 -50.73 -4.61 2.09
C VAL A 920 -51.25 -5.89 2.75
N LEU A 921 -50.36 -6.81 3.13
CA LEU A 921 -50.70 -8.08 3.76
C LEU A 921 -50.68 -8.04 5.30
N GLY A 922 -50.14 -6.97 5.89
CA GLY A 922 -50.12 -6.74 7.33
C GLY A 922 -49.18 -7.67 8.11
N ARG A 923 -48.16 -8.25 7.45
CA ARG A 923 -47.25 -9.25 8.03
C ARG A 923 -45.83 -9.13 7.49
N TRP A 924 -44.89 -9.77 8.17
CA TRP A 924 -43.51 -9.91 7.70
C TRP A 924 -43.43 -11.02 6.64
N LEU A 925 -42.69 -10.72 5.58
CA LEU A 925 -42.43 -11.61 4.45
C LEU A 925 -40.93 -11.76 4.29
N ALA A 926 -40.49 -12.92 3.82
CA ALA A 926 -39.13 -13.12 3.40
C ALA A 926 -38.99 -14.05 2.19
N LEU A 927 -37.93 -13.84 1.42
CA LEU A 927 -37.40 -14.85 0.51
C LEU A 927 -36.25 -15.57 1.21
N ALA A 928 -36.21 -16.89 1.06
CA ALA A 928 -35.22 -17.73 1.71
C ALA A 928 -34.87 -18.95 0.88
N PHE A 929 -33.66 -19.47 1.07
CA PHE A 929 -33.28 -20.79 0.57
C PHE A 929 -33.44 -21.80 1.68
N LEU A 930 -34.33 -22.78 1.48
CA LEU A 930 -34.55 -23.89 2.40
C LEU A 930 -34.22 -25.21 1.70
N ARG A 931 -33.49 -26.10 2.37
CA ARG A 931 -33.19 -27.44 1.86
C ARG A 931 -34.48 -28.17 1.50
N ASN A 932 -34.60 -28.60 0.24
CA ASN A 932 -35.80 -29.19 -0.33
C ASN A 932 -37.07 -28.32 -0.17
N GLY A 933 -36.93 -27.00 -0.13
CA GLY A 933 -37.96 -26.07 0.34
C GLY A 933 -39.31 -26.15 -0.38
N ARG A 934 -39.34 -26.40 -1.70
CA ARG A 934 -40.60 -26.44 -2.45
C ARG A 934 -41.51 -27.59 -2.06
N ALA A 935 -40.93 -28.71 -1.62
CA ALA A 935 -41.70 -29.86 -1.13
C ALA A 935 -42.24 -29.64 0.29
N ARG A 936 -41.87 -28.54 0.93
CA ARG A 936 -42.11 -28.24 2.35
C ARG A 936 -43.02 -27.04 2.56
N HIS A 937 -43.65 -26.50 1.51
CA HIS A 937 -44.62 -25.41 1.65
C HIS A 937 -45.75 -25.81 2.62
N GLY A 938 -46.15 -24.89 3.50
CA GLY A 938 -47.11 -25.12 4.59
C GLY A 938 -46.47 -25.64 5.87
N GLU A 939 -45.17 -25.94 5.89
CA GLU A 939 -44.45 -26.30 7.13
C GLU A 939 -44.12 -25.07 7.97
N ARG A 940 -43.99 -25.29 9.28
CA ARG A 940 -43.43 -24.31 10.23
C ARG A 940 -41.93 -24.51 10.37
N VAL A 941 -41.16 -23.43 10.22
CA VAL A 941 -39.70 -23.41 10.42
C VAL A 941 -39.32 -22.39 11.49
N ARG A 942 -38.25 -22.66 12.22
CA ARG A 942 -37.69 -21.74 13.22
C ARG A 942 -36.60 -20.91 12.56
N LEU A 943 -36.76 -19.60 12.59
CA LEU A 943 -35.81 -18.61 12.09
C LEU A 943 -35.03 -18.05 13.27
N VAL A 944 -33.70 -18.08 13.19
CA VAL A 944 -32.82 -17.58 14.26
C VAL A 944 -31.79 -16.60 13.71
N ASP A 945 -31.69 -15.44 14.35
CA ASP A 945 -30.64 -14.44 14.15
C ASP A 945 -30.03 -14.08 15.51
N HIS A 946 -28.86 -14.66 15.81
CA HIS A 946 -28.17 -14.44 17.07
C HIS A 946 -27.66 -13.01 17.25
N LEU A 947 -27.35 -12.30 16.16
CA LEU A 947 -26.82 -10.93 16.25
C LEU A 947 -27.92 -9.94 16.65
N ARG A 948 -29.16 -10.20 16.22
CA ARG A 948 -30.32 -9.36 16.52
C ARG A 948 -31.23 -9.93 17.61
N GLY A 949 -30.91 -11.11 18.13
CA GLY A 949 -31.67 -11.78 19.19
C GLY A 949 -33.07 -12.23 18.73
N LEU A 950 -33.23 -12.56 17.45
CA LEU A 950 -34.51 -13.04 16.91
C LEU A 950 -34.56 -14.56 16.92
N ASP A 951 -35.71 -15.09 17.35
CA ASP A 951 -36.02 -16.51 17.39
C ASP A 951 -37.53 -16.67 17.17
N VAL A 952 -37.91 -16.87 15.91
CA VAL A 952 -39.30 -16.72 15.45
C VAL A 952 -39.74 -17.94 14.67
N ILE A 953 -40.98 -18.37 14.86
CA ILE A 953 -41.58 -19.39 14.00
C ILE A 953 -42.19 -18.73 12.77
N CYS A 954 -41.79 -19.20 11.59
CA CYS A 954 -42.29 -18.74 10.30
C CYS A 954 -43.05 -19.86 9.60
N GLU A 955 -44.05 -19.49 8.80
CA GLU A 955 -44.73 -20.40 7.86
C GLU A 955 -44.02 -20.34 6.51
N THR A 956 -43.75 -21.51 5.93
CA THR A 956 -43.15 -21.63 4.59
C THR A 956 -44.23 -21.66 3.51
N GLY A 957 -43.95 -21.10 2.34
CA GLY A 957 -44.87 -21.10 1.21
C GLY A 957 -44.20 -20.76 -0.12
N PRO A 958 -44.98 -20.62 -1.20
CA PRO A 958 -44.46 -20.12 -2.46
C PRO A 958 -43.81 -18.73 -2.30
N PRO A 959 -42.78 -18.39 -3.09
CA PRO A 959 -42.12 -17.10 -3.00
C PRO A 959 -42.99 -15.91 -3.45
N VAL A 960 -44.13 -16.16 -4.10
CA VAL A 960 -45.07 -15.13 -4.57
C VAL A 960 -46.22 -15.02 -3.57
N PHE A 961 -46.31 -13.89 -2.87
CA PHE A 961 -47.28 -13.67 -1.80
C PHE A 961 -48.53 -12.90 -2.23
N LEU A 962 -48.40 -12.04 -3.24
CA LEU A 962 -49.47 -11.15 -3.71
C LEU A 962 -49.73 -11.37 -5.20
N ASP A 963 -51.00 -11.52 -5.58
CA ASP A 963 -51.45 -11.67 -6.97
C ASP A 963 -50.66 -12.76 -7.73
N PRO A 964 -50.72 -14.03 -7.29
CA PRO A 964 -49.91 -15.11 -7.88
C PRO A 964 -50.17 -15.33 -9.37
N ASP A 965 -51.38 -15.01 -9.85
CA ASP A 965 -51.76 -15.10 -11.27
C ASP A 965 -51.19 -13.94 -12.11
N GLY A 966 -50.76 -12.85 -11.46
CA GLY A 966 -50.11 -11.70 -12.09
C GLY A 966 -51.04 -10.79 -12.88
N GLY A 967 -52.34 -10.80 -12.56
CA GLY A 967 -53.36 -10.05 -13.28
C GLY A 967 -53.13 -8.53 -13.21
N ARG A 968 -52.71 -8.02 -12.05
CA ARG A 968 -52.48 -6.57 -11.84
C ARG A 968 -51.39 -6.01 -12.75
N MET A 969 -50.37 -6.82 -13.03
CA MET A 969 -49.25 -6.46 -13.90
C MET A 969 -49.58 -6.63 -15.39
N ARG A 970 -50.20 -7.76 -15.75
CA ARG A 970 -50.42 -8.16 -17.15
C ARG A 970 -51.56 -7.37 -17.81
N GLY A 971 -52.52 -6.89 -17.01
CA GLY A 971 -53.71 -6.20 -17.47
C GLY A 971 -54.78 -7.16 -17.92
#